data_AF-A0A1A0HJV7-F1
#
_entry.id   AF-A0A1A0HJV7-F1
#
_cell.length_a   1.000
_cell.length_b   1.000
_cell.length_c   1.000
_cell.angle_alpha   90.00
_cell.angle_beta   90.00
_cell.angle_gamma   90.00
#
_symmetry.space_group_name_H-M   'P 1'
#
loop_
_entity.id
_entity.type
_entity.pdbx_description
1 polymer ?
#
loop_
_entity_poly.entity_id
_entity_poly.type
_entity_poly.pdbx_seq_one_letter_code
_entity_poly.pdbx_strand_id
1 'polypeptide(L)'
;MADDQSAAKKAETRSRRSYACGPCKRYKTKCNLETPCLACTSAKRPEECLLNPPNPPSEAEKSRIEKRRRKSSQQKKEARGLRRPGVKNPRSPAHTSAAGSPQNESLGVDLLFPVAPDEVAPPPIRAPHLKDFGFIRRSYQDWARQTMVIPLAEFLRCKAVARCLSYEQLLRYFRRFARWDSDGFQYLVDSQTCFNIASNFLVKVPASADDLDSRTFNALLVRGMSLVFCVVAIGKVLEGDPQTADVCLALAEDFMVLLGEPESLGDFIHLGIFVLVNKTPSLLLSNPLRILRLFKDFTHKMNASAEVLRYLTMTDAAKREKNEEFIAFARVWVLARFAEPDVSVLSAEGSLQLSVGPDRRRILPDPELSRQLFHSHVDVLAAGWQVFDIANLISSRYFQRFENVTDVPLLIHAYLLLYLEMGMVIAPLTSKMYLALQKDCTTVPAVAAYNDAILVLVLVNYFSTRWLGLVKVERPHFPALRFAHYVSTLMSTFNWIEELDFRLFDGSGAIYALVLGNSKNFLFLQMYLQLTHQAVFLVVLAQFRSPLSHLHHRPRLHLPLRTRRLEPFCLIPAVADILAVVEALEEFALSTPILADDPDELLDALQTCVEPLLWQAMTLMLFGLLATCASYVEQLWQLAMQVQSNGTDELYITKDLRLDTAFLRNFETSFEPFRFSQDLAEQYIHDVVDPAMALLEEGEASDTL
;
A
#
# COMPACT_ATOMS: atom_id res chain seq x y z
N MET A 1 41.48 42.57 -38.91
CA MET A 1 41.96 41.18 -38.97
C MET A 1 41.11 40.36 -38.02
N ALA A 2 40.56 39.26 -38.54
CA ALA A 2 39.79 38.18 -37.90
C ALA A 2 38.42 38.52 -37.28
N ASP A 3 37.37 38.21 -38.05
CA ASP A 3 36.03 37.83 -37.62
C ASP A 3 36.06 36.66 -36.63
N ASP A 4 35.10 36.60 -35.70
CA ASP A 4 34.45 35.32 -35.36
C ASP A 4 33.02 35.52 -34.86
N GLN A 5 32.06 35.16 -35.70
CA GLN A 5 30.64 35.06 -35.38
C GLN A 5 30.34 33.62 -34.93
N SER A 6 29.87 33.42 -33.70
CA SER A 6 29.17 32.18 -33.35
C SER A 6 27.88 32.46 -32.59
N ALA A 7 26.78 32.48 -33.35
CA ALA A 7 25.43 32.45 -32.83
C ALA A 7 25.11 31.05 -32.29
N ALA A 8 24.73 30.97 -31.02
CA ALA A 8 24.31 29.76 -30.34
C ALA A 8 22.99 29.22 -30.93
N LYS A 9 23.01 27.98 -31.44
CA LYS A 9 21.82 27.23 -31.89
C LYS A 9 21.06 26.68 -30.69
N LYS A 10 19.82 27.12 -30.47
CA LYS A 10 18.84 26.44 -29.61
C LYS A 10 18.55 25.03 -30.13
N ALA A 11 18.61 24.03 -29.27
CA ALA A 11 18.22 22.66 -29.59
C ALA A 11 16.70 22.50 -29.46
N GLU A 12 16.00 22.33 -30.59
CA GLU A 12 14.56 22.00 -30.63
C GLU A 12 14.31 20.61 -30.05
N THR A 13 13.46 20.54 -29.02
CA THR A 13 12.90 19.32 -28.46
C THR A 13 12.04 18.60 -29.51
N ARG A 14 12.43 17.36 -29.82
CA ARG A 14 11.85 16.58 -30.93
C ARG A 14 10.49 16.00 -30.52
N SER A 15 9.42 16.76 -30.77
CA SER A 15 8.02 16.33 -30.63
C SER A 15 7.79 14.92 -31.23
N ARG A 16 7.16 14.04 -30.44
CA ARG A 16 6.83 12.66 -30.83
C ARG A 16 5.77 12.70 -31.94
N ARG A 17 6.18 12.45 -33.18
CA ARG A 17 5.31 12.55 -34.37
C ARG A 17 4.17 11.52 -34.29
N SER A 18 2.93 11.99 -34.17
CA SER A 18 1.73 11.17 -34.31
C SER A 18 1.36 11.09 -35.79
N TYR A 19 1.24 9.87 -36.32
CA TYR A 19 0.81 9.65 -37.70
C TYR A 19 -0.72 9.59 -37.85
N ALA A 20 -1.47 9.44 -36.74
CA ALA A 20 -2.93 9.38 -36.76
C ALA A 20 -3.57 10.73 -37.11
N CYS A 21 -4.74 10.68 -37.74
CA CYS A 21 -5.58 11.86 -38.01
C CYS A 21 -6.06 12.52 -36.71
N GLY A 22 -6.43 13.80 -36.78
CA GLY A 22 -6.83 14.61 -35.62
C GLY A 22 -7.92 13.94 -34.76
N PRO A 23 -9.03 13.46 -35.33
CA PRO A 23 -10.08 12.78 -34.58
C PRO A 23 -9.58 11.50 -33.91
N CYS A 24 -8.87 10.62 -34.63
CA CYS A 24 -8.36 9.38 -34.03
C CYS A 24 -7.37 9.63 -32.89
N LYS A 25 -6.58 10.71 -32.97
CA LYS A 25 -5.72 11.16 -31.86
C LYS A 25 -6.55 11.63 -30.66
N ARG A 26 -7.57 12.46 -30.89
CA ARG A 26 -8.46 12.99 -29.84
C ARG A 26 -9.22 11.88 -29.11
N TYR A 27 -9.75 10.92 -29.85
CA TYR A 27 -10.57 9.83 -29.32
C TYR A 27 -9.77 8.53 -29.01
N LYS A 28 -8.44 8.57 -29.12
CA LYS A 28 -7.53 7.43 -28.89
C LYS A 28 -7.91 6.16 -29.68
N THR A 29 -8.50 6.30 -30.87
CA THR A 29 -8.89 5.18 -31.76
C THR A 29 -7.80 4.86 -32.79
N LYS A 30 -7.69 3.59 -33.20
CA LYS A 30 -6.66 3.16 -34.15
C LYS A 30 -6.94 3.71 -35.56
N CYS A 31 -6.06 4.59 -36.05
CA CYS A 31 -6.14 5.15 -37.40
C CYS A 31 -5.42 4.23 -38.41
N ASN A 32 -6.07 3.92 -39.54
CA ASN A 32 -5.47 3.14 -40.64
C ASN A 32 -4.66 3.99 -41.63
N LEU A 33 -4.51 5.29 -41.38
CA LEU A 33 -3.72 6.24 -42.16
C LEU A 33 -4.20 6.52 -43.60
N GLU A 34 -5.37 6.01 -43.99
CA GLU A 34 -6.08 6.41 -45.21
C GLU A 34 -6.88 7.70 -44.96
N THR A 35 -7.22 8.43 -46.02
CA THR A 35 -7.99 9.68 -45.94
C THR A 35 -9.23 9.59 -46.82
N PRO A 36 -10.45 9.56 -46.25
CA PRO A 36 -10.76 9.48 -44.83
C PRO A 36 -10.42 8.11 -44.23
N CYS A 37 -10.05 8.07 -42.96
CA CYS A 37 -9.64 6.82 -42.31
C CYS A 37 -10.87 5.98 -41.92
N LEU A 38 -10.77 4.64 -41.94
CA LEU A 38 -11.90 3.72 -41.68
C LEU A 38 -12.56 3.94 -40.31
N ALA A 39 -11.77 4.34 -39.30
CA ALA A 39 -12.28 4.67 -37.97
C ALA A 39 -13.13 5.95 -37.97
N CYS A 40 -12.82 6.93 -38.82
CA CYS A 40 -13.63 8.13 -38.97
C CYS A 40 -14.86 7.90 -39.84
N THR A 41 -14.76 7.03 -40.85
CA THR A 41 -15.90 6.62 -41.68
C THR A 41 -16.94 5.84 -40.87
N SER A 42 -16.51 4.87 -40.06
CA SER A 42 -17.40 4.09 -39.18
C SER A 42 -18.04 4.94 -38.08
N ALA A 43 -17.32 5.92 -37.56
CA ALA A 43 -17.83 6.87 -36.56
C ALA A 43 -18.63 8.04 -37.16
N LYS A 44 -18.98 8.00 -38.46
CA LYS A 44 -19.76 9.04 -39.17
C LYS A 44 -19.19 10.46 -39.03
N ARG A 45 -17.86 10.59 -39.12
CA ARG A 45 -17.12 11.87 -39.07
C ARG A 45 -16.03 12.01 -40.15
N PRO A 46 -16.28 11.64 -41.42
CA PRO A 46 -15.26 11.71 -42.47
C PRO A 46 -14.80 13.16 -42.72
N GLU A 47 -15.69 14.16 -42.58
CA GLU A 47 -15.36 15.58 -42.73
C GLU A 47 -14.30 16.07 -41.73
N GLU A 48 -14.37 15.67 -40.47
CA GLU A 48 -13.35 16.01 -39.48
C GLU A 48 -11.99 15.38 -39.79
N CYS A 49 -12.01 14.18 -40.41
CA CYS A 49 -10.80 13.51 -40.86
C CYS A 49 -10.16 14.23 -42.05
N LEU A 50 -10.96 14.84 -42.94
CA LEU A 50 -10.47 15.61 -44.07
C LEU A 50 -9.85 16.94 -43.64
N LEU A 51 -10.37 17.56 -42.57
CA LEU A 51 -9.80 18.78 -41.98
C LEU A 51 -8.44 18.53 -41.31
N ASN A 52 -8.25 17.35 -40.71
CA ASN A 52 -7.00 16.96 -40.06
C ASN A 52 -6.56 15.55 -40.48
N PRO A 53 -6.10 15.38 -41.73
CA PRO A 53 -5.79 14.07 -42.29
C PRO A 53 -4.63 13.40 -41.56
N PRO A 54 -4.57 12.05 -41.58
CA PRO A 54 -3.40 11.34 -41.09
C PRO A 54 -2.15 11.76 -41.87
N ASN A 55 -1.02 11.82 -41.18
CA ASN A 55 0.26 12.13 -41.80
C ASN A 55 1.11 10.85 -41.82
N PRO A 56 1.01 9.98 -42.84
CA PRO A 56 1.73 8.72 -42.86
C PRO A 56 3.25 8.93 -42.90
N PRO A 57 4.05 8.03 -42.28
CA PRO A 57 5.50 8.12 -42.36
C PRO A 57 5.98 8.01 -43.81
N SER A 58 6.98 8.81 -44.17
CA SER A 58 7.64 8.73 -45.48
C SER A 58 8.31 7.37 -45.69
N GLU A 59 8.55 6.97 -46.95
CA GLU A 59 9.24 5.70 -47.30
C GLU A 59 10.57 5.52 -46.54
N ALA A 60 11.36 6.59 -46.43
CA ALA A 60 12.62 6.60 -45.67
C ALA A 60 12.40 6.33 -44.17
N GLU A 61 11.30 6.85 -43.58
CA GLU A 61 10.97 6.64 -42.18
C GLU A 61 10.36 5.25 -41.94
N LYS A 62 9.57 4.72 -42.88
CA LYS A 62 9.10 3.32 -42.85
C LYS A 62 10.28 2.35 -42.79
N SER A 63 11.31 2.57 -43.62
CA SER A 63 12.54 1.75 -43.62
C SER A 63 13.29 1.80 -42.26
N ARG A 64 13.34 2.99 -41.62
CA ARG A 64 13.92 3.14 -40.27
C ARG A 64 13.12 2.42 -39.20
N ILE A 65 11.80 2.52 -39.24
CA ILE A 65 10.89 1.82 -38.32
C ILE A 65 11.05 0.30 -38.47
N GLU A 66 11.15 -0.21 -39.69
CA GLU A 66 11.35 -1.63 -39.95
C GLU A 66 12.72 -2.12 -39.45
N LYS A 67 13.78 -1.34 -39.67
CA LYS A 67 15.12 -1.65 -39.15
C LYS A 67 15.13 -1.72 -37.61
N ARG A 68 14.39 -0.84 -36.92
CA ARG A 68 14.22 -0.89 -35.46
C ARG A 68 13.44 -2.12 -35.01
N ARG A 69 12.36 -2.50 -35.72
CA ARG A 69 11.59 -3.72 -35.44
C ARG A 69 12.41 -5.01 -35.63
N ARG A 70 13.24 -5.06 -36.68
CA ARG A 70 14.17 -6.20 -36.92
C ARG A 70 15.19 -6.34 -35.79
N LYS A 71 15.80 -5.23 -35.35
CA LYS A 71 16.72 -5.23 -34.19
C LYS A 71 16.07 -5.71 -32.90
N SER A 72 14.87 -5.22 -32.58
CA SER A 72 14.13 -5.64 -31.38
C SER A 72 13.72 -7.13 -31.44
N SER A 73 13.37 -7.63 -32.63
CA SER A 73 13.04 -9.05 -32.84
C SER A 73 14.26 -9.96 -32.75
N GLN A 74 15.44 -9.51 -33.20
CA GLN A 74 16.71 -10.23 -33.04
C GLN A 74 17.13 -10.30 -31.57
N GLN A 75 17.07 -9.18 -30.84
CA GLN A 75 17.36 -9.16 -29.39
C GLN A 75 16.41 -10.09 -28.61
N LYS A 76 15.14 -10.18 -29.00
CA LYS A 76 14.16 -11.08 -28.38
C LYS A 76 14.40 -12.56 -28.73
N LYS A 77 15.01 -12.87 -29.88
CA LYS A 77 15.43 -14.24 -30.26
C LYS A 77 16.73 -14.64 -29.56
N GLU A 78 17.68 -13.74 -29.44
CA GLU A 78 18.94 -13.96 -28.70
C GLU A 78 18.68 -14.19 -27.21
N ALA A 79 17.76 -13.43 -26.60
CA ALA A 79 17.30 -13.65 -25.23
C ALA A 79 16.61 -15.01 -25.01
N ARG A 80 16.07 -15.64 -26.07
CA ARG A 80 15.47 -16.98 -26.02
C ARG A 80 16.46 -18.11 -26.37
N GLY A 81 17.61 -17.80 -26.97
CA GLY A 81 18.62 -18.76 -27.43
C GLY A 81 19.60 -19.24 -26.36
N LEU A 82 19.60 -18.65 -25.15
CA LEU A 82 20.53 -18.99 -24.06
C LEU A 82 20.09 -20.18 -23.17
N ARG A 83 19.00 -20.89 -23.50
CA ARG A 83 18.66 -22.16 -22.84
C ARG A 83 19.30 -23.34 -23.58
N ARG A 84 20.38 -23.90 -23.02
CA ARG A 84 21.07 -25.09 -23.53
C ARG A 84 20.15 -26.33 -23.53
N PRO A 85 20.23 -27.21 -24.56
CA PRO A 85 19.49 -28.47 -24.64
C PRO A 85 20.26 -29.63 -23.98
N GLY A 86 19.58 -30.39 -23.12
CA GLY A 86 20.11 -31.59 -22.48
C GLY A 86 19.50 -32.89 -23.05
N VAL A 87 20.31 -33.60 -23.82
CA VAL A 87 20.53 -35.07 -23.87
C VAL A 87 19.32 -36.02 -24.00
N LYS A 88 19.27 -36.72 -25.15
CA LYS A 88 18.48 -37.93 -25.43
C LYS A 88 19.27 -39.19 -25.03
N ASN A 89 18.59 -40.24 -24.53
CA ASN A 89 18.89 -41.66 -24.83
C ASN A 89 17.79 -42.62 -24.28
N PRO A 90 17.74 -43.94 -24.65
CA PRO A 90 16.66 -44.49 -25.49
C PRO A 90 15.84 -45.68 -24.91
N ARG A 91 14.70 -45.95 -25.57
CA ARG A 91 13.91 -47.20 -25.77
C ARG A 91 13.96 -48.37 -24.73
N SER A 92 12.80 -48.60 -24.08
CA SER A 92 11.91 -49.82 -23.96
C SER A 92 12.50 -51.26 -23.92
N PRO A 93 11.86 -52.31 -23.30
CA PRO A 93 10.40 -52.59 -23.37
C PRO A 93 9.68 -53.43 -22.25
N ALA A 94 8.35 -53.54 -22.41
CA ALA A 94 7.47 -54.72 -22.24
C ALA A 94 6.91 -55.20 -20.85
N HIS A 95 5.56 -55.25 -20.83
CA HIS A 95 4.61 -56.25 -20.29
C HIS A 95 4.63 -56.69 -18.82
N THR A 96 3.50 -56.48 -18.12
CA THR A 96 2.56 -57.58 -17.75
C THR A 96 1.24 -57.05 -17.15
N SER A 97 0.19 -57.82 -17.38
CA SER A 97 -1.23 -57.59 -17.13
C SER A 97 -1.77 -58.39 -15.94
N ALA A 98 -2.97 -58.00 -15.48
CA ALA A 98 -4.01 -58.76 -14.72
C ALA A 98 -4.30 -58.15 -13.34
N ALA A 99 -5.45 -57.51 -13.09
CA ALA A 99 -6.84 -58.00 -12.98
C ALA A 99 -7.25 -58.25 -11.52
N GLY A 100 -8.38 -57.65 -11.11
CA GLY A 100 -9.11 -58.03 -9.90
C GLY A 100 -9.60 -56.86 -9.04
N SER A 101 -10.77 -56.30 -9.35
CA SER A 101 -11.65 -55.66 -8.33
C SER A 101 -12.37 -56.77 -7.55
N PRO A 102 -12.84 -56.52 -6.31
CA PRO A 102 -14.14 -55.85 -6.17
C PRO A 102 -14.24 -54.86 -4.99
N GLN A 103 -15.02 -53.81 -5.25
CA GLN A 103 -16.02 -53.21 -4.35
C GLN A 103 -15.65 -53.06 -2.86
N ASN A 104 -15.39 -51.82 -2.46
CA ASN A 104 -15.85 -51.35 -1.16
C ASN A 104 -16.22 -49.86 -1.23
N GLU A 105 -17.43 -49.58 -0.74
CA GLU A 105 -17.98 -48.26 -0.53
C GLU A 105 -17.07 -47.46 0.42
N SER A 106 -16.27 -46.53 -0.09
CA SER A 106 -15.57 -45.52 0.71
C SER A 106 -16.21 -44.16 0.51
N LEU A 107 -17.23 -43.89 1.32
CA LEU A 107 -17.63 -42.54 1.68
C LEU A 107 -16.40 -41.79 2.23
N GLY A 108 -16.02 -40.71 1.56
CA GLY A 108 -15.17 -39.62 2.08
C GLY A 108 -13.89 -40.05 2.79
N VAL A 109 -12.79 -40.21 2.05
CA VAL A 109 -11.46 -40.27 2.65
C VAL A 109 -11.24 -39.00 3.46
N ASP A 110 -11.21 -39.14 4.79
CA ASP A 110 -10.67 -38.16 5.72
C ASP A 110 -9.28 -37.74 5.24
N LEU A 111 -9.20 -36.60 4.56
CA LEU A 111 -7.95 -36.08 4.01
C LEU A 111 -7.03 -35.46 5.08
N LEU A 112 -7.41 -35.52 6.35
CA LEU A 112 -6.59 -35.09 7.49
C LEU A 112 -5.91 -36.31 8.12
N PHE A 113 -4.71 -36.68 7.65
CA PHE A 113 -3.83 -37.45 8.51
C PHE A 113 -3.18 -36.47 9.50
N PRO A 114 -3.11 -36.80 10.81
CA PRO A 114 -2.37 -36.00 11.76
C PRO A 114 -0.88 -36.10 11.41
N VAL A 115 -0.35 -35.10 10.72
CA VAL A 115 1.09 -34.80 10.77
C VAL A 115 1.39 -34.45 12.23
N ALA A 116 2.49 -34.96 12.79
CA ALA A 116 2.87 -34.70 14.18
C ALA A 116 2.76 -33.20 14.51
N PRO A 117 2.30 -32.82 15.72
CA PRO A 117 1.69 -31.53 15.98
C PRO A 117 2.78 -30.48 16.20
N ASP A 118 3.39 -29.99 15.14
CA ASP A 118 4.04 -28.70 15.25
C ASP A 118 2.95 -27.65 15.47
N GLU A 119 2.93 -27.10 16.68
CA GLU A 119 2.00 -26.06 17.05
C GLU A 119 2.45 -24.73 16.44
N VAL A 120 1.54 -24.14 15.68
CA VAL A 120 1.53 -22.74 15.28
C VAL A 120 0.68 -22.02 16.32
N ALA A 121 1.30 -21.72 17.46
CA ALA A 121 0.62 -21.03 18.55
C ALA A 121 0.07 -19.68 18.05
N PRO A 122 -1.27 -19.47 18.08
CA PRO A 122 -1.83 -18.16 17.78
C PRO A 122 -1.40 -17.16 18.85
N PRO A 123 -1.33 -15.86 18.52
CA PRO A 123 -1.14 -14.83 19.52
C PRO A 123 -2.32 -14.86 20.50
N PRO A 124 -2.17 -14.30 21.71
CA PRO A 124 -3.30 -14.14 22.61
C PRO A 124 -4.32 -13.21 21.96
N ILE A 125 -5.49 -13.73 21.59
CA ILE A 125 -6.57 -12.97 20.97
C ILE A 125 -7.57 -12.60 22.05
N ARG A 126 -7.96 -11.33 22.09
CA ARG A 126 -8.89 -10.80 23.12
C ARG A 126 -10.36 -11.11 22.83
N ALA A 127 -10.67 -11.51 21.61
CA ALA A 127 -12.01 -11.81 21.13
C ALA A 127 -12.11 -13.23 20.53
N PRO A 128 -13.31 -13.85 20.49
CA PRO A 128 -13.49 -15.18 19.87
C PRO A 128 -13.05 -15.20 18.41
N HIS A 129 -12.51 -16.33 17.92
CA HIS A 129 -12.19 -16.46 16.50
C HIS A 129 -13.46 -16.55 15.64
N LEU A 130 -13.38 -16.16 14.37
CA LEU A 130 -14.51 -16.31 13.44
C LEU A 130 -15.01 -17.76 13.35
N LYS A 131 -14.11 -18.75 13.41
CA LYS A 131 -14.47 -20.17 13.36
C LYS A 131 -15.32 -20.65 14.53
N ASP A 132 -15.36 -19.89 15.64
CA ASP A 132 -16.09 -20.30 16.84
C ASP A 132 -17.61 -20.04 16.69
N PHE A 133 -17.99 -19.13 15.78
CA PHE A 133 -19.39 -18.79 15.52
C PHE A 133 -20.17 -19.96 14.90
N GLY A 134 -21.41 -20.13 15.33
CA GLY A 134 -22.23 -21.28 14.94
C GLY A 134 -22.52 -21.31 13.44
N PHE A 135 -22.79 -20.14 12.84
CA PHE A 135 -23.12 -20.07 11.42
C PHE A 135 -21.90 -20.31 10.51
N ILE A 136 -20.69 -19.88 10.91
CA ILE A 136 -19.44 -20.19 10.19
C ILE A 136 -19.17 -21.69 10.19
N ARG A 137 -19.38 -22.37 11.33
CA ARG A 137 -19.25 -23.83 11.41
C ARG A 137 -20.24 -24.55 10.48
N ARG A 138 -21.47 -24.04 10.33
CA ARG A 138 -22.42 -24.58 9.34
C ARG A 138 -21.91 -24.40 7.91
N SER A 139 -21.43 -23.21 7.55
CA SER A 139 -20.83 -22.97 6.23
C SER A 139 -19.66 -23.93 5.97
N TYR A 140 -18.81 -24.20 6.97
CA TYR A 140 -17.72 -25.18 6.83
C TYR A 140 -18.22 -26.60 6.55
N GLN A 141 -19.31 -27.02 7.22
CA GLN A 141 -19.92 -28.33 6.97
C GLN A 141 -20.51 -28.42 5.56
N ASP A 142 -21.17 -27.37 5.09
CA ASP A 142 -21.73 -27.32 3.74
C ASP A 142 -20.63 -27.37 2.69
N TRP A 143 -19.57 -26.58 2.85
CA TRP A 143 -18.41 -26.59 1.96
C TRP A 143 -17.65 -27.92 1.98
N ALA A 144 -17.65 -28.65 3.09
CA ALA A 144 -17.03 -29.96 3.18
C ALA A 144 -17.80 -31.03 2.37
N ARG A 145 -19.11 -30.84 2.16
CA ARG A 145 -19.97 -31.72 1.36
C ARG A 145 -19.92 -31.40 -0.13
N GLN A 146 -19.63 -30.15 -0.49
CA GLN A 146 -19.52 -29.73 -1.88
C GLN A 146 -18.22 -30.23 -2.49
N THR A 147 -18.31 -31.01 -3.56
CA THR A 147 -17.15 -31.51 -4.31
C THR A 147 -16.77 -30.57 -5.45
N MET A 148 -15.47 -30.41 -5.68
CA MET A 148 -14.89 -29.56 -6.71
C MET A 148 -13.74 -30.29 -7.40
N VAL A 149 -13.62 -30.11 -8.71
CA VAL A 149 -12.52 -30.69 -9.50
C VAL A 149 -11.55 -29.57 -9.86
N ILE A 150 -10.30 -29.70 -9.41
CA ILE A 150 -9.23 -28.80 -9.81
C ILE A 150 -8.84 -29.13 -11.27
N PRO A 151 -8.85 -28.15 -12.19
CA PRO A 151 -8.44 -28.44 -13.55
C PRO A 151 -6.96 -28.83 -13.62
N LEU A 152 -6.61 -29.65 -14.62
CA LEU A 152 -5.32 -30.34 -14.65
C LEU A 152 -4.14 -29.35 -14.66
N ALA A 153 -4.28 -28.21 -15.35
CA ALA A 153 -3.23 -27.21 -15.44
C ALA A 153 -2.89 -26.59 -14.08
N GLU A 154 -3.91 -26.23 -13.30
CA GLU A 154 -3.80 -25.67 -11.95
C GLU A 154 -3.24 -26.72 -10.98
N PHE A 155 -3.67 -27.98 -11.11
CA PHE A 155 -3.15 -29.07 -10.30
C PHE A 155 -1.66 -29.36 -10.57
N LEU A 156 -1.23 -29.32 -11.84
CA LEU A 156 0.19 -29.47 -12.19
C LEU A 156 1.03 -28.30 -11.67
N ARG A 157 0.50 -27.07 -11.70
CA ARG A 157 1.13 -25.90 -11.06
C ARG A 157 1.23 -26.08 -9.55
N CYS A 158 0.19 -26.60 -8.90
CA CYS A 158 0.21 -26.94 -7.48
C CYS A 158 1.32 -27.97 -7.17
N LYS A 159 1.45 -29.03 -7.98
CA LYS A 159 2.53 -30.02 -7.85
C LYS A 159 3.91 -29.38 -7.98
N ALA A 160 4.09 -28.45 -8.92
CA ALA A 160 5.35 -27.74 -9.10
C ALA A 160 5.70 -26.90 -7.86
N VAL A 161 4.75 -26.14 -7.32
CA VAL A 161 4.95 -25.34 -6.10
C VAL A 161 5.23 -26.23 -4.89
N ALA A 162 4.47 -27.31 -4.70
CA ALA A 162 4.66 -28.25 -3.59
C ALA A 162 6.07 -28.88 -3.60
N ARG A 163 6.61 -29.20 -4.78
CA ARG A 163 7.98 -29.73 -4.91
C ARG A 163 9.07 -28.72 -4.55
N CYS A 164 8.76 -27.43 -4.54
CA CYS A 164 9.68 -26.34 -4.19
C CYS A 164 9.55 -25.87 -2.73
N LEU A 165 8.77 -26.60 -1.91
CA LEU A 165 8.53 -26.29 -0.51
C LEU A 165 9.02 -27.46 0.35
N SER A 166 9.65 -27.14 1.47
CA SER A 166 9.87 -28.09 2.56
C SER A 166 8.84 -27.89 3.67
N TYR A 167 8.65 -28.93 4.48
CA TYR A 167 7.81 -28.85 5.67
C TYR A 167 8.31 -27.75 6.63
N GLU A 168 9.62 -27.65 6.82
CA GLU A 168 10.26 -26.61 7.64
C GLU A 168 9.98 -25.19 7.11
N GLN A 169 10.01 -25.00 5.79
CA GLN A 169 9.65 -23.72 5.17
C GLN A 169 8.19 -23.35 5.47
N LEU A 170 7.26 -24.29 5.28
CA LEU A 170 5.85 -24.07 5.61
C LEU A 170 5.67 -23.71 7.08
N LEU A 171 6.26 -24.48 8.00
CA LEU A 171 6.15 -24.22 9.42
C LEU A 171 6.69 -22.83 9.78
N ARG A 172 7.81 -22.43 9.18
CA ARG A 172 8.38 -21.08 9.36
C ARG A 172 7.44 -20.00 8.84
N TYR A 173 6.84 -20.17 7.66
CA TYR A 173 5.90 -19.20 7.10
C TYR A 173 4.67 -19.03 7.97
N PHE A 174 4.05 -20.13 8.42
CA PHE A 174 2.85 -20.07 9.25
C PHE A 174 3.13 -19.57 10.68
N ARG A 175 4.27 -19.92 11.29
CA ARG A 175 4.69 -19.31 12.57
C ARG A 175 4.90 -17.81 12.46
N ARG A 176 5.43 -17.32 11.33
CA ARG A 176 5.57 -15.88 11.08
C ARG A 176 4.21 -15.23 10.85
N PHE A 177 3.38 -15.80 10.00
CA PHE A 177 2.04 -15.30 9.68
C PHE A 177 1.13 -15.24 10.91
N ALA A 178 1.13 -16.26 11.77
CA ALA A 178 0.35 -16.25 13.00
C ALA A 178 0.73 -15.09 13.92
N ARG A 179 1.99 -14.67 13.90
CA ARG A 179 2.52 -13.57 14.73
C ARG A 179 2.39 -12.20 14.07
N TRP A 180 1.78 -12.10 12.89
CA TRP A 180 1.54 -10.81 12.25
C TRP A 180 0.43 -10.07 12.99
N ASP A 181 0.81 -8.97 13.65
CA ASP A 181 -0.08 -8.20 14.50
C ASP A 181 -0.68 -7.01 13.73
N SER A 182 0.05 -6.39 12.79
CA SER A 182 -0.35 -5.11 12.17
C SER A 182 -1.71 -5.06 11.46
N ASP A 183 -2.24 -6.19 10.96
CA ASP A 183 -3.36 -6.21 10.01
C ASP A 183 -4.63 -6.88 10.56
N GLY A 184 -4.62 -7.35 11.81
CA GLY A 184 -5.78 -8.02 12.43
C GLY A 184 -6.08 -9.43 11.87
N PHE A 185 -5.17 -10.02 11.09
CA PHE A 185 -5.37 -11.36 10.50
C PHE A 185 -5.56 -12.46 11.55
N GLN A 186 -5.01 -12.29 12.75
CA GLN A 186 -5.20 -13.20 13.88
C GLN A 186 -6.68 -13.37 14.27
N TYR A 187 -7.52 -12.36 14.01
CA TYR A 187 -8.97 -12.42 14.25
C TYR A 187 -9.72 -13.14 13.13
N LEU A 188 -9.13 -13.22 11.94
CA LEU A 188 -9.77 -13.70 10.73
C LEU A 188 -9.42 -15.14 10.36
N VAL A 189 -8.14 -15.50 10.50
CA VAL A 189 -7.57 -16.74 9.97
C VAL A 189 -7.06 -17.62 11.10
N ASP A 190 -7.55 -18.85 11.15
CA ASP A 190 -6.95 -19.89 11.99
C ASP A 190 -5.66 -20.43 11.33
N SER A 191 -4.53 -19.87 11.75
CA SER A 191 -3.22 -20.22 11.20
C SER A 191 -2.86 -21.69 11.39
N GLN A 192 -3.32 -22.34 12.46
CA GLN A 192 -3.08 -23.77 12.67
C GLN A 192 -3.85 -24.61 11.66
N THR A 193 -5.12 -24.29 11.43
CA THR A 193 -5.94 -24.99 10.43
C THR A 193 -5.36 -24.80 9.03
N CYS A 194 -4.96 -23.58 8.66
CA CYS A 194 -4.31 -23.35 7.37
C CYS A 194 -2.96 -24.10 7.24
N PHE A 195 -2.16 -24.16 8.31
CA PHE A 195 -0.92 -24.94 8.32
C PHE A 195 -1.19 -26.44 8.13
N ASN A 196 -2.21 -27.00 8.78
CA ASN A 196 -2.61 -28.40 8.61
C ASN A 196 -3.06 -28.71 7.17
N ILE A 197 -3.74 -27.77 6.52
CA ILE A 197 -4.10 -27.89 5.10
C ILE A 197 -2.84 -27.86 4.24
N ALA A 198 -1.94 -26.91 4.50
CA ALA A 198 -0.68 -26.76 3.76
C ALA A 198 0.24 -27.97 3.88
N SER A 199 0.37 -28.56 5.07
CA SER A 199 1.19 -29.74 5.30
C SER A 199 0.63 -30.98 4.60
N ASN A 200 -0.69 -31.18 4.66
CA ASN A 200 -1.36 -32.25 3.92
C ASN A 200 -1.19 -32.08 2.39
N PHE A 201 -1.33 -30.84 1.91
CA PHE A 201 -1.07 -30.49 0.52
C PHE A 201 0.36 -30.86 0.10
N LEU A 202 1.35 -30.49 0.91
CA LEU A 202 2.76 -30.74 0.65
C LEU A 202 3.08 -32.24 0.54
N VAL A 203 2.48 -33.06 1.41
CA VAL A 203 2.74 -34.51 1.46
C VAL A 203 2.02 -35.23 0.33
N LYS A 204 0.75 -34.91 0.07
CA LYS A 204 -0.11 -35.71 -0.81
C LYS A 204 0.01 -35.31 -2.26
N VAL A 205 -0.07 -34.01 -2.57
CA VAL A 205 -0.21 -33.54 -3.95
C VAL A 205 0.98 -33.93 -4.84
N PRO A 206 2.26 -33.88 -4.40
CA PRO A 206 3.38 -34.30 -5.26
C PRO A 206 3.35 -35.78 -5.66
N ALA A 207 2.79 -36.65 -4.81
CA ALA A 207 2.76 -38.11 -4.97
C ALA A 207 1.48 -38.60 -5.66
N SER A 208 0.42 -37.80 -5.68
CA SER A 208 -0.84 -38.12 -6.36
C SER A 208 -0.64 -38.35 -7.86
N ALA A 209 -1.51 -39.17 -8.46
CA ALA A 209 -1.57 -39.32 -9.91
C ALA A 209 -2.14 -38.06 -10.58
N ASP A 210 -2.06 -37.97 -11.92
CA ASP A 210 -2.64 -36.88 -12.71
C ASP A 210 -4.08 -37.22 -13.17
N ASP A 211 -4.78 -38.07 -12.41
CA ASP A 211 -6.14 -38.53 -12.70
C ASP A 211 -7.22 -37.60 -12.12
N LEU A 212 -8.49 -37.93 -12.35
CA LEU A 212 -9.63 -37.13 -11.89
C LEU A 212 -9.80 -37.22 -10.36
N ASP A 213 -9.65 -38.40 -9.80
CA ASP A 213 -9.87 -38.67 -8.38
C ASP A 213 -8.86 -37.90 -7.51
N SER A 214 -7.59 -37.89 -7.92
CA SER A 214 -6.52 -37.13 -7.26
C SER A 214 -6.72 -35.61 -7.33
N ARG A 215 -7.56 -35.13 -8.25
CA ARG A 215 -7.87 -33.72 -8.47
C ARG A 215 -9.20 -33.29 -7.90
N THR A 216 -9.89 -34.19 -7.22
CA THR A 216 -11.21 -33.95 -6.66
C THR A 216 -11.09 -33.63 -5.17
N PHE A 217 -11.46 -32.41 -4.79
CA PHE A 217 -11.37 -31.89 -3.43
C PHE A 217 -12.73 -31.37 -2.98
N ASN A 218 -12.96 -31.28 -1.67
CA ASN A 218 -14.13 -30.54 -1.20
C ASN A 218 -13.87 -29.02 -1.26
N ALA A 219 -14.95 -28.24 -1.28
CA ALA A 219 -14.87 -26.79 -1.43
C ALA A 219 -14.24 -26.10 -0.20
N LEU A 220 -14.29 -26.72 0.98
CA LEU A 220 -13.60 -26.24 2.18
C LEU A 220 -12.07 -26.27 2.01
N LEU A 221 -11.53 -27.36 1.44
CA LEU A 221 -10.11 -27.49 1.16
C LEU A 221 -9.65 -26.51 0.08
N VAL A 222 -10.45 -26.29 -0.97
CA VAL A 222 -10.13 -25.28 -2.01
C VAL A 222 -10.07 -23.88 -1.40
N ARG A 223 -11.04 -23.51 -0.54
CA ARG A 223 -11.01 -22.25 0.24
C ARG A 223 -9.76 -22.16 1.11
N GLY A 224 -9.44 -23.19 1.87
CA GLY A 224 -8.24 -23.24 2.69
C GLY A 224 -6.96 -23.07 1.85
N MET A 225 -6.88 -23.74 0.70
CA MET A 225 -5.75 -23.63 -0.21
C MET A 225 -5.58 -22.23 -0.81
N SER A 226 -6.66 -21.51 -1.10
CA SER A 226 -6.59 -20.11 -1.55
C SER A 226 -5.85 -19.23 -0.53
N LEU A 227 -6.11 -19.43 0.76
CA LEU A 227 -5.43 -18.70 1.83
C LEU A 227 -3.99 -19.19 2.03
N VAL A 228 -3.77 -20.52 1.98
CA VAL A 228 -2.43 -21.11 2.08
C VAL A 228 -1.49 -20.53 1.04
N PHE A 229 -1.93 -20.42 -0.21
CA PHE A 229 -1.07 -19.87 -1.26
C PHE A 229 -0.75 -18.39 -1.07
N CYS A 230 -1.64 -17.59 -0.47
CA CYS A 230 -1.29 -16.23 -0.06
C CYS A 230 -0.21 -16.21 1.04
N VAL A 231 -0.32 -17.08 2.06
CA VAL A 231 0.68 -17.19 3.14
C VAL A 231 2.03 -17.69 2.61
N VAL A 232 2.03 -18.66 1.68
CA VAL A 232 3.25 -19.12 1.01
C VAL A 232 3.85 -18.01 0.14
N ALA A 233 3.02 -17.24 -0.57
CA ALA A 233 3.50 -16.11 -1.36
C ALA A 233 4.22 -15.09 -0.48
N ILE A 234 3.63 -14.71 0.67
CA ILE A 234 4.29 -13.87 1.67
C ILE A 234 5.67 -14.43 2.04
N GLY A 235 5.72 -15.71 2.41
CA GLY A 235 6.96 -16.38 2.79
C GLY A 235 8.03 -16.35 1.69
N LYS A 236 7.64 -16.63 0.46
CA LYS A 236 8.53 -16.64 -0.72
C LYS A 236 9.06 -15.27 -1.09
N VAL A 237 8.23 -14.22 -1.05
CA VAL A 237 8.72 -12.85 -1.27
C VAL A 237 9.75 -12.45 -0.21
N LEU A 238 9.48 -12.78 1.05
CA LEU A 238 10.38 -12.45 2.16
C LEU A 238 11.70 -13.25 2.13
N GLU A 239 11.74 -14.36 1.38
CA GLU A 239 12.96 -15.11 1.08
C GLU A 239 13.67 -14.63 -0.20
N GLY A 240 13.16 -13.61 -0.87
CA GLY A 240 13.74 -13.10 -2.11
C GLY A 240 13.38 -13.93 -3.36
N ASP A 241 12.28 -14.69 -3.33
CA ASP A 241 11.74 -15.44 -4.47
C ASP A 241 10.38 -14.88 -4.93
N PRO A 242 10.36 -13.70 -5.58
CA PRO A 242 9.13 -13.07 -6.03
C PRO A 242 8.46 -13.83 -7.18
N GLN A 243 9.20 -14.64 -7.94
CA GLN A 243 8.65 -15.41 -9.06
C GLN A 243 7.73 -16.52 -8.55
N THR A 244 8.19 -17.32 -7.57
CA THR A 244 7.35 -18.36 -6.97
C THR A 244 6.18 -17.73 -6.20
N ALA A 245 6.40 -16.59 -5.56
CA ALA A 245 5.32 -15.87 -4.87
C ALA A 245 4.20 -15.43 -5.82
N ASP A 246 4.52 -14.86 -6.99
CA ASP A 246 3.52 -14.47 -7.97
C ASP A 246 2.76 -15.68 -8.54
N VAL A 247 3.44 -16.81 -8.76
CA VAL A 247 2.78 -18.08 -9.13
C VAL A 247 1.80 -18.56 -8.06
N CYS A 248 2.18 -18.45 -6.78
CA CYS A 248 1.30 -18.79 -5.66
C CYS A 248 0.08 -17.87 -5.60
N LEU A 249 0.24 -16.56 -5.78
CA LEU A 249 -0.90 -15.65 -5.82
C LEU A 249 -1.84 -15.92 -7.00
N ALA A 250 -1.29 -16.20 -8.17
CA ALA A 250 -2.10 -16.58 -9.31
C ALA A 250 -2.91 -17.86 -9.02
N LEU A 251 -2.31 -18.88 -8.38
CA LEU A 251 -3.03 -20.08 -7.95
C LEU A 251 -4.12 -19.77 -6.92
N ALA A 252 -3.85 -18.86 -5.98
CA ALA A 252 -4.82 -18.43 -4.98
C ALA A 252 -6.05 -17.79 -5.65
N GLU A 253 -5.82 -16.91 -6.64
CA GLU A 253 -6.86 -16.28 -7.45
C GLU A 253 -7.63 -17.31 -8.30
N ASP A 254 -6.94 -18.25 -8.95
CA ASP A 254 -7.56 -19.31 -9.74
C ASP A 254 -8.49 -20.19 -8.88
N PHE A 255 -8.13 -20.43 -7.62
CA PHE A 255 -8.98 -21.16 -6.68
C PHE A 255 -10.20 -20.37 -6.24
N MET A 256 -10.06 -19.04 -6.08
CA MET A 256 -11.22 -18.18 -5.84
C MET A 256 -12.17 -18.15 -7.05
N VAL A 257 -11.65 -18.18 -8.28
CA VAL A 257 -12.47 -18.30 -9.49
C VAL A 257 -13.20 -19.65 -9.53
N LEU A 258 -12.52 -20.74 -9.17
CA LEU A 258 -13.10 -22.08 -9.13
C LEU A 258 -14.29 -22.15 -8.15
N LEU A 259 -14.19 -21.45 -7.01
CA LEU A 259 -15.24 -21.38 -5.98
C LEU A 259 -16.53 -20.71 -6.46
N GLY A 260 -16.48 -19.94 -7.56
CA GLY A 260 -17.64 -19.26 -8.12
C GLY A 260 -18.01 -17.97 -7.38
N GLU A 261 -19.21 -17.48 -7.67
CA GLU A 261 -19.75 -16.27 -7.04
C GLU A 261 -20.21 -16.56 -5.60
N PRO A 262 -20.05 -15.61 -4.66
CA PRO A 262 -20.48 -15.80 -3.28
C PRO A 262 -22.02 -15.82 -3.17
N GLU A 263 -22.57 -16.90 -2.61
CA GLU A 263 -24.02 -17.08 -2.48
C GLU A 263 -24.53 -16.89 -1.05
N SER A 264 -23.70 -17.25 -0.05
CA SER A 264 -24.03 -17.16 1.37
C SER A 264 -23.19 -16.12 2.10
N LEU A 265 -23.64 -15.66 3.27
CA LEU A 265 -22.84 -14.82 4.16
C LEU A 265 -21.45 -15.43 4.47
N GLY A 266 -21.36 -16.75 4.62
CA GLY A 266 -20.09 -17.44 4.82
C GLY A 266 -19.13 -17.25 3.64
N ASP A 267 -19.64 -17.26 2.41
CA ASP A 267 -18.84 -17.05 1.20
C ASP A 267 -18.32 -15.62 1.11
N PHE A 268 -19.16 -14.64 1.47
CA PHE A 268 -18.75 -13.23 1.55
C PHE A 268 -17.68 -13.00 2.61
N ILE A 269 -17.80 -13.65 3.77
CA ILE A 269 -16.78 -13.59 4.83
C ILE A 269 -15.47 -14.20 4.32
N HIS A 270 -15.51 -15.38 3.67
CA HIS A 270 -14.31 -15.99 3.09
C HIS A 270 -13.67 -15.10 2.01
N LEU A 271 -14.48 -14.52 1.11
CA LEU A 271 -14.00 -13.60 0.08
C LEU A 271 -13.31 -12.38 0.70
N GLY A 272 -13.89 -11.77 1.73
CA GLY A 272 -13.27 -10.65 2.42
C GLY A 272 -11.96 -11.02 3.13
N ILE A 273 -11.90 -12.20 3.76
CA ILE A 273 -10.66 -12.74 4.35
C ILE A 273 -9.60 -12.92 3.25
N PHE A 274 -9.96 -13.53 2.12
CA PHE A 274 -9.04 -13.73 0.99
C PHE A 274 -8.46 -12.41 0.48
N VAL A 275 -9.31 -11.40 0.25
CA VAL A 275 -8.90 -10.07 -0.23
C VAL A 275 -7.94 -9.41 0.75
N LEU A 276 -8.25 -9.48 2.06
CA LEU A 276 -7.43 -8.94 3.13
C LEU A 276 -6.06 -9.63 3.22
N VAL A 277 -6.01 -10.96 3.17
CA VAL A 277 -4.75 -11.72 3.23
C VAL A 277 -3.92 -11.53 1.95
N ASN A 278 -4.56 -11.38 0.79
CA ASN A 278 -3.89 -11.15 -0.50
C ASN A 278 -3.29 -9.73 -0.61
N LYS A 279 -3.81 -8.75 0.15
CA LYS A 279 -3.28 -7.37 0.24
C LYS A 279 -1.76 -7.37 0.42
N THR A 280 -1.27 -8.06 1.45
CA THR A 280 0.13 -8.01 1.87
C THR A 280 1.11 -8.53 0.81
N PRO A 281 1.01 -9.77 0.30
CA PRO A 281 1.93 -10.26 -0.73
C PRO A 281 1.82 -9.45 -2.04
N SER A 282 0.64 -8.92 -2.38
CA SER A 282 0.49 -8.02 -3.53
C SER A 282 1.25 -6.71 -3.36
N LEU A 283 1.25 -6.12 -2.15
CA LEU A 283 2.07 -4.95 -1.83
C LEU A 283 3.55 -5.29 -1.89
N LEU A 284 3.98 -6.40 -1.29
CA LEU A 284 5.40 -6.81 -1.27
C LEU A 284 5.95 -7.09 -2.68
N LEU A 285 5.11 -7.52 -3.61
CA LEU A 285 5.44 -7.69 -5.03
C LEU A 285 5.35 -6.38 -5.85
N SER A 286 5.12 -5.23 -5.21
CA SER A 286 4.98 -3.93 -5.88
C SER A 286 3.84 -3.89 -6.91
N ASN A 287 2.71 -4.56 -6.59
CA ASN A 287 1.56 -4.66 -7.50
C ASN A 287 0.28 -4.06 -6.89
N PRO A 288 0.20 -2.72 -6.74
CA PRO A 288 -0.98 -2.05 -6.19
C PRO A 288 -2.24 -2.24 -7.05
N LEU A 289 -2.11 -2.47 -8.36
CA LEU A 289 -3.24 -2.68 -9.27
C LEU A 289 -3.97 -4.01 -9.03
N ARG A 290 -3.27 -5.04 -8.56
CA ARG A 290 -3.89 -6.30 -8.13
C ARG A 290 -4.84 -6.05 -6.95
N ILE A 291 -4.39 -5.29 -5.95
CA ILE A 291 -5.17 -4.93 -4.76
C ILE A 291 -6.41 -4.13 -5.15
N LEU A 292 -6.23 -3.12 -6.00
CA LEU A 292 -7.35 -2.30 -6.49
C LEU A 292 -8.43 -3.16 -7.16
N ARG A 293 -8.04 -4.13 -8.01
CA ARG A 293 -8.99 -5.05 -8.65
C ARG A 293 -9.72 -5.92 -7.63
N LEU A 294 -9.00 -6.52 -6.68
CA LEU A 294 -9.58 -7.40 -5.66
C LEU A 294 -10.60 -6.67 -4.79
N PHE A 295 -10.26 -5.47 -4.30
CA PHE A 295 -11.19 -4.68 -3.48
C PHE A 295 -12.37 -4.11 -4.29
N LYS A 296 -12.17 -3.75 -5.57
CA LYS A 296 -13.28 -3.35 -6.47
C LYS A 296 -14.24 -4.50 -6.73
N ASP A 297 -13.73 -5.70 -6.99
CA ASP A 297 -14.57 -6.90 -7.18
C ASP A 297 -15.34 -7.25 -5.90
N PHE A 298 -14.65 -7.24 -4.75
CA PHE A 298 -15.26 -7.49 -3.45
C PHE A 298 -16.41 -6.53 -3.13
N THR A 299 -16.18 -5.22 -3.29
CA THR A 299 -17.25 -4.21 -3.07
C THR A 299 -18.39 -4.34 -4.04
N HIS A 300 -18.11 -4.59 -5.31
CA HIS A 300 -19.13 -4.81 -6.32
C HIS A 300 -20.04 -5.99 -5.94
N LYS A 301 -19.46 -7.13 -5.54
CA LYS A 301 -20.20 -8.31 -5.11
C LYS A 301 -21.02 -8.07 -3.85
N MET A 302 -20.47 -7.38 -2.86
CA MET A 302 -21.21 -7.02 -1.64
C MET A 302 -22.43 -6.13 -1.95
N ASN A 303 -22.28 -5.16 -2.84
CA ASN A 303 -23.37 -4.28 -3.25
C ASN A 303 -24.48 -4.99 -4.02
N ALA A 304 -24.17 -6.12 -4.67
CA ALA A 304 -25.15 -6.93 -5.37
C ALA A 304 -25.97 -7.84 -4.42
N SER A 305 -25.51 -8.05 -3.18
CA SER A 305 -26.16 -8.97 -2.22
C SER A 305 -27.08 -8.25 -1.24
N ALA A 306 -28.38 -8.53 -1.32
CA ALA A 306 -29.37 -8.00 -0.38
C ALA A 306 -29.13 -8.47 1.06
N GLU A 307 -28.62 -9.69 1.25
CA GLU A 307 -28.28 -10.23 2.57
C GLU A 307 -27.11 -9.45 3.20
N VAL A 308 -26.04 -9.21 2.43
CA VAL A 308 -24.89 -8.44 2.90
C VAL A 308 -25.29 -6.99 3.22
N LEU A 309 -26.09 -6.38 2.34
CA LEU A 309 -26.60 -5.02 2.54
C LEU A 309 -27.45 -4.90 3.82
N ARG A 310 -28.17 -5.97 4.22
CA ARG A 310 -28.91 -6.01 5.49
C ARG A 310 -27.99 -5.82 6.70
N TYR A 311 -26.83 -6.47 6.72
CA TYR A 311 -25.87 -6.32 7.82
C TYR A 311 -25.10 -5.00 7.74
N LEU A 312 -24.66 -4.59 6.54
CA LEU A 312 -23.96 -3.31 6.33
C LEU A 312 -24.76 -2.09 6.78
N THR A 313 -26.09 -2.19 6.80
CA THR A 313 -26.99 -1.09 7.18
C THR A 313 -27.58 -1.22 8.59
N MET A 314 -27.19 -2.27 9.32
CA MET A 314 -27.67 -2.51 10.67
C MET A 314 -27.05 -1.49 11.63
N THR A 315 -27.83 -0.48 12.03
CA THR A 315 -27.38 0.63 12.90
C THR A 315 -27.83 0.56 14.36
N ASP A 316 -28.83 -0.26 14.64
CA ASP A 316 -29.41 -0.43 15.97
C ASP A 316 -28.47 -1.23 16.88
N ALA A 317 -27.92 -0.58 17.91
CA ALA A 317 -26.99 -1.19 18.86
C ALA A 317 -27.56 -2.45 19.53
N ALA A 318 -28.85 -2.45 19.87
CA ALA A 318 -29.51 -3.60 20.51
C ALA A 318 -29.63 -4.80 19.57
N LYS A 319 -29.74 -4.57 18.25
CA LYS A 319 -29.76 -5.64 17.23
C LYS A 319 -28.39 -6.16 16.87
N ARG A 320 -27.35 -5.33 17.05
CA ARG A 320 -25.94 -5.70 16.84
C ARG A 320 -25.42 -6.54 18.00
N GLU A 321 -25.84 -6.20 19.22
CA GLU A 321 -25.40 -6.89 20.42
C GLU A 321 -25.76 -8.39 20.33
N LYS A 322 -24.75 -9.26 20.52
CA LYS A 322 -24.87 -10.74 20.48
C LYS A 322 -25.26 -11.35 19.12
N ASN A 323 -25.37 -10.55 18.05
CA ASN A 323 -25.60 -11.08 16.70
C ASN A 323 -24.28 -11.58 16.09
N GLU A 324 -24.05 -12.90 16.15
CA GLU A 324 -22.82 -13.51 15.63
C GLU A 324 -22.57 -13.21 14.14
N GLU A 325 -23.62 -13.22 13.32
CA GLU A 325 -23.54 -12.96 11.87
C GLU A 325 -23.09 -11.52 11.59
N PHE A 326 -23.70 -10.56 12.29
CA PHE A 326 -23.27 -9.17 12.24
C PHE A 326 -21.83 -9.01 12.72
N ILE A 327 -21.46 -9.56 13.88
CA ILE A 327 -20.12 -9.41 14.46
C ILE A 327 -19.05 -9.97 13.52
N ALA A 328 -19.27 -11.16 12.99
CA ALA A 328 -18.33 -11.81 12.08
C ALA A 328 -18.15 -11.04 10.77
N PHE A 329 -19.25 -10.61 10.16
CA PHE A 329 -19.21 -9.81 8.94
C PHE A 329 -18.59 -8.42 9.19
N ALA A 330 -19.00 -7.75 10.26
CA ALA A 330 -18.52 -6.42 10.63
C ALA A 330 -17.02 -6.43 10.92
N ARG A 331 -16.45 -7.49 11.50
CA ARG A 331 -14.99 -7.65 11.66
C ARG A 331 -14.26 -7.62 10.31
N VAL A 332 -14.72 -8.42 9.35
CA VAL A 332 -14.12 -8.46 8.00
C VAL A 332 -14.26 -7.10 7.32
N TRP A 333 -15.45 -6.50 7.39
CA TRP A 333 -15.70 -5.19 6.79
C TRP A 333 -14.83 -4.10 7.43
N VAL A 334 -14.80 -3.97 8.76
CA VAL A 334 -13.98 -2.98 9.46
C VAL A 334 -12.49 -3.14 9.15
N LEU A 335 -11.97 -4.37 9.07
CA LEU A 335 -10.58 -4.60 8.65
C LEU A 335 -10.34 -4.23 7.18
N ALA A 336 -11.32 -4.46 6.29
CA ALA A 336 -11.25 -3.97 4.91
C ALA A 336 -11.21 -2.43 4.86
N ARG A 337 -11.94 -1.76 5.74
CA ARG A 337 -11.87 -0.29 5.91
C ARG A 337 -10.50 0.14 6.41
N PHE A 338 -9.87 -0.60 7.32
CA PHE A 338 -8.50 -0.32 7.80
C PHE A 338 -7.44 -0.45 6.71
N ALA A 339 -7.69 -1.22 5.66
CA ALA A 339 -6.78 -1.27 4.52
C ALA A 339 -6.73 0.05 3.70
N GLU A 340 -7.75 0.91 3.78
CA GLU A 340 -7.77 2.22 3.10
C GLU A 340 -6.63 3.14 3.55
N PRO A 341 -6.46 3.44 4.86
CA PRO A 341 -5.36 4.26 5.33
C PRO A 341 -3.99 3.57 5.18
N ASP A 342 -3.94 2.26 4.98
CA ASP A 342 -2.69 1.53 4.69
C ASP A 342 -2.29 1.60 3.21
N VAL A 343 -3.24 1.58 2.29
CA VAL A 343 -3.00 1.46 0.84
C VAL A 343 -3.71 2.57 0.07
N SER A 344 -2.97 3.58 -0.40
CA SER A 344 -3.55 4.81 -0.95
C SER A 344 -4.45 4.57 -2.16
N VAL A 345 -4.16 3.56 -3.00
CA VAL A 345 -5.01 3.24 -4.15
C VAL A 345 -6.43 2.81 -3.75
N LEU A 346 -6.64 2.35 -2.51
CA LEU A 346 -7.98 2.00 -2.00
C LEU A 346 -8.76 3.23 -1.53
N SER A 347 -8.07 4.31 -1.17
CA SER A 347 -8.69 5.61 -0.86
C SER A 347 -8.99 6.45 -2.11
N ALA A 348 -8.26 6.19 -3.20
CA ALA A 348 -8.38 6.86 -4.48
C ALA A 348 -9.68 6.53 -5.24
N GLU A 349 -10.20 7.50 -5.99
CA GLU A 349 -11.26 7.29 -7.01
C GLU A 349 -12.49 6.53 -6.46
N GLY A 350 -13.14 7.10 -5.45
CA GLY A 350 -14.42 6.60 -4.95
C GLY A 350 -14.34 5.83 -3.64
N SER A 351 -13.17 5.57 -3.04
CA SER A 351 -13.05 4.86 -1.75
C SER A 351 -13.84 3.53 -1.65
N LEU A 352 -13.57 2.70 -0.65
CA LEU A 352 -14.59 1.74 -0.20
C LEU A 352 -15.85 2.47 0.33
N GLN A 353 -15.75 3.77 0.62
CA GLN A 353 -16.83 4.62 1.11
C GLN A 353 -17.85 4.91 0.00
N LEU A 354 -17.43 5.43 -1.15
CA LEU A 354 -18.38 5.90 -2.19
C LEU A 354 -18.79 4.79 -3.16
N SER A 355 -18.08 3.66 -3.18
CA SER A 355 -18.46 2.48 -3.97
C SER A 355 -19.71 1.77 -3.43
N VAL A 356 -20.09 1.98 -2.17
CA VAL A 356 -21.37 1.55 -1.60
C VAL A 356 -22.33 2.73 -1.71
N GLY A 357 -23.53 2.59 -2.30
CA GLY A 357 -24.39 3.73 -2.70
C GLY A 357 -24.69 4.79 -1.60
N PRO A 358 -25.07 6.02 -1.99
CA PRO A 358 -25.16 7.20 -1.11
C PRO A 358 -26.27 7.17 -0.03
N ASP A 359 -27.30 6.32 -0.15
CA ASP A 359 -28.51 6.37 0.69
C ASP A 359 -28.49 5.55 1.99
N ARG A 360 -27.36 4.98 2.43
CA ARG A 360 -27.40 3.91 3.44
C ARG A 360 -26.34 4.07 4.53
N ARG A 361 -26.81 4.31 5.78
CA ARG A 361 -25.99 4.35 7.01
C ARG A 361 -25.01 3.17 7.05
N ARG A 362 -23.71 3.45 6.95
CA ARG A 362 -22.66 2.44 6.77
C ARG A 362 -22.07 2.03 8.11
N ILE A 363 -21.64 0.77 8.24
CA ILE A 363 -20.72 0.38 9.31
C ILE A 363 -19.40 1.13 9.08
N LEU A 364 -19.17 2.19 9.86
CA LEU A 364 -17.89 2.87 9.92
C LEU A 364 -17.15 2.41 11.18
N PRO A 365 -15.83 2.20 11.11
CA PRO A 365 -15.06 1.94 12.31
C PRO A 365 -15.16 3.12 13.27
N ASP A 366 -15.50 2.84 14.52
CA ASP A 366 -15.57 3.81 15.59
C ASP A 366 -15.14 3.16 16.92
N PRO A 367 -14.81 3.94 17.97
CA PRO A 367 -14.31 3.37 19.21
C PRO A 367 -15.27 2.37 19.88
N GLU A 368 -16.58 2.58 19.80
CA GLU A 368 -17.59 1.70 20.39
C GLU A 368 -17.69 0.39 19.62
N LEU A 369 -17.84 0.46 18.30
CA LEU A 369 -17.88 -0.69 17.43
C LEU A 369 -16.56 -1.47 17.48
N SER A 370 -15.42 -0.80 17.45
CA SER A 370 -14.11 -1.46 17.58
C SER A 370 -13.98 -2.20 18.91
N ARG A 371 -14.45 -1.62 20.02
CA ARG A 371 -14.52 -2.30 21.32
C ARG A 371 -15.43 -3.52 21.26
N GLN A 372 -16.60 -3.42 20.64
CA GLN A 372 -17.54 -4.53 20.46
C GLN A 372 -16.92 -5.67 19.62
N LEU A 373 -16.25 -5.34 18.53
CA LEU A 373 -15.75 -6.33 17.58
C LEU A 373 -14.46 -7.02 18.07
N PHE A 374 -13.54 -6.27 18.66
CA PHE A 374 -12.18 -6.75 18.97
C PHE A 374 -11.88 -6.86 20.47
N HIS A 375 -12.81 -6.46 21.35
CA HIS A 375 -12.59 -6.35 22.79
C HIS A 375 -11.36 -5.48 23.14
N SER A 376 -11.06 -4.50 22.29
CA SER A 376 -9.99 -3.54 22.52
C SER A 376 -10.47 -2.48 23.49
N HIS A 377 -9.81 -2.34 24.66
CA HIS A 377 -10.06 -1.22 25.57
C HIS A 377 -9.36 0.04 25.04
N VAL A 378 -9.92 0.62 23.98
CA VAL A 378 -9.29 1.67 23.18
C VAL A 378 -9.07 2.99 23.95
N ASP A 379 -9.74 3.15 25.10
CA ASP A 379 -9.76 4.41 25.85
C ASP A 379 -8.69 4.51 26.96
N VAL A 380 -7.98 3.41 27.27
CA VAL A 380 -6.95 3.38 28.32
C VAL A 380 -5.73 2.59 27.85
N LEU A 381 -4.61 3.29 27.65
CA LEU A 381 -3.33 2.67 27.31
C LEU A 381 -2.94 1.65 28.40
N ALA A 382 -2.86 0.38 28.01
CA ALA A 382 -2.49 -0.70 28.92
C ALA A 382 -1.12 -1.28 28.56
N ALA A 383 -0.39 -1.79 29.56
CA ALA A 383 0.97 -2.32 29.43
C ALA A 383 1.10 -3.61 28.57
N GLY A 384 0.06 -4.00 27.83
CA GLY A 384 0.03 -5.16 26.95
C GLY A 384 -0.65 -4.90 25.61
N TRP A 385 -0.73 -3.63 25.19
CA TRP A 385 -1.24 -3.30 23.87
C TRP A 385 -0.32 -3.83 22.77
N GLN A 386 -0.97 -4.40 21.77
CA GLN A 386 -0.38 -4.89 20.54
C GLN A 386 -0.36 -3.79 19.47
N VAL A 387 0.42 -3.97 18.42
CA VAL A 387 0.48 -3.01 17.30
C VAL A 387 -0.91 -2.81 16.69
N PHE A 388 -1.68 -3.89 16.58
CA PHE A 388 -3.07 -3.84 16.11
C PHE A 388 -3.95 -2.95 16.97
N ASP A 389 -3.79 -2.96 18.30
CA ASP A 389 -4.63 -2.16 19.19
C ASP A 389 -4.48 -0.67 18.88
N ILE A 390 -3.24 -0.23 18.63
CA ILE A 390 -2.91 1.15 18.24
C ILE A 390 -3.46 1.46 16.84
N ALA A 391 -3.24 0.57 15.87
CA ALA A 391 -3.74 0.74 14.51
C ALA A 391 -5.28 0.84 14.46
N ASN A 392 -5.97 -0.01 15.23
CA ASN A 392 -7.41 -0.02 15.41
C ASN A 392 -7.90 1.27 16.07
N LEU A 393 -7.24 1.75 17.12
CA LEU A 393 -7.57 3.03 17.76
C LEU A 393 -7.46 4.19 16.77
N ILE A 394 -6.30 4.35 16.14
CA ILE A 394 -6.01 5.41 15.17
C ILE A 394 -7.06 5.41 14.05
N SER A 395 -7.32 4.24 13.47
CA SER A 395 -8.26 4.11 12.37
C SER A 395 -9.71 4.38 12.80
N SER A 396 -10.10 3.96 14.00
CA SER A 396 -11.45 4.21 14.55
C SER A 396 -11.74 5.70 14.79
N ARG A 397 -10.71 6.50 15.11
CA ARG A 397 -10.84 7.96 15.29
C ARG A 397 -10.89 8.70 13.95
N TYR A 398 -10.23 8.16 12.92
CA TYR A 398 -10.19 8.76 11.59
C TYR A 398 -11.58 8.80 10.92
N PHE A 399 -12.29 7.67 10.82
CA PHE A 399 -13.46 7.57 9.94
C PHE A 399 -14.67 8.41 10.36
N GLN A 400 -15.02 8.48 11.64
CA GLN A 400 -16.15 9.28 12.10
C GLN A 400 -15.86 10.79 12.05
N ARG A 401 -14.61 11.18 12.26
CA ARG A 401 -14.25 12.59 12.45
C ARG A 401 -14.55 13.46 11.22
N PHE A 402 -14.43 12.89 10.03
CA PHE A 402 -14.64 13.61 8.78
C PHE A 402 -16.07 13.48 8.22
N GLU A 403 -16.98 12.78 8.91
CA GLU A 403 -18.33 12.49 8.41
C GLU A 403 -19.21 13.75 8.28
N ASN A 404 -19.08 14.69 9.23
CA ASN A 404 -19.90 15.90 9.32
C ASN A 404 -19.12 17.19 8.98
N VAL A 405 -17.96 17.06 8.36
CA VAL A 405 -17.15 18.23 7.99
C VAL A 405 -17.74 18.86 6.73
N THR A 406 -18.30 20.07 6.89
CA THR A 406 -19.02 20.79 5.82
C THR A 406 -18.22 21.94 5.22
N ASP A 407 -17.21 22.44 5.92
CA ASP A 407 -16.43 23.60 5.52
C ASP A 407 -14.93 23.43 5.80
N VAL A 408 -14.17 24.42 5.34
CA VAL A 408 -12.72 24.49 5.42
C VAL A 408 -12.22 24.58 6.88
N PRO A 409 -12.73 25.48 7.74
CA PRO A 409 -12.31 25.57 9.14
C PRO A 409 -12.53 24.26 9.92
N LEU A 410 -13.71 23.64 9.78
CA LEU A 410 -14.01 22.37 10.44
C LEU A 410 -13.09 21.25 9.95
N LEU A 411 -12.69 21.26 8.68
CA LEU A 411 -11.75 20.29 8.14
C LEU A 411 -10.36 20.45 8.76
N ILE A 412 -9.84 21.68 8.82
CA ILE A 412 -8.54 21.97 9.43
C ILE A 412 -8.55 21.57 10.90
N HIS A 413 -9.60 21.97 11.64
CA HIS A 413 -9.78 21.63 13.04
C HIS A 413 -9.82 20.11 13.27
N ALA A 414 -10.57 19.37 12.44
CA ALA A 414 -10.66 17.92 12.50
C ALA A 414 -9.28 17.24 12.34
N TYR A 415 -8.42 17.71 11.43
CA TYR A 415 -7.07 17.18 11.30
C TYR A 415 -6.18 17.51 12.49
N LEU A 416 -6.23 18.74 13.01
CA LEU A 416 -5.45 19.14 14.17
C LEU A 416 -5.80 18.31 15.40
N LEU A 417 -7.09 18.09 15.67
CA LEU A 417 -7.55 17.24 16.77
C LEU A 417 -7.13 15.77 16.58
N LEU A 418 -7.12 15.27 15.34
CA LEU A 418 -6.65 13.92 15.06
C LEU A 418 -5.16 13.75 15.37
N TYR A 419 -4.32 14.71 14.97
CA TYR A 419 -2.89 14.68 15.28
C TYR A 419 -2.61 14.82 16.78
N LEU A 420 -3.38 15.66 17.48
CA LEU A 420 -3.33 15.78 18.93
C LEU A 420 -3.63 14.44 19.61
N GLU A 421 -4.74 13.80 19.26
CA GLU A 421 -5.14 12.51 19.84
C GLU A 421 -4.11 11.42 19.56
N MET A 422 -3.55 11.37 18.35
CA MET A 422 -2.46 10.44 18.03
C MET A 422 -1.24 10.64 18.92
N GLY A 423 -0.83 11.90 19.10
CA GLY A 423 0.27 12.27 19.99
C GLY A 423 0.02 11.84 21.43
N MET A 424 -1.21 12.05 21.93
CA MET A 424 -1.60 11.67 23.29
C MET A 424 -1.62 10.16 23.51
N VAL A 425 -2.06 9.40 22.51
CA VAL A 425 -2.10 7.93 22.54
C VAL A 425 -0.70 7.33 22.62
N ILE A 426 0.28 7.90 21.91
CA ILE A 426 1.64 7.35 21.93
C ILE A 426 2.49 7.93 23.06
N ALA A 427 2.15 9.10 23.60
CA ALA A 427 3.00 9.83 24.55
C ALA A 427 3.49 8.98 25.75
N PRO A 428 2.67 8.15 26.42
CA PRO A 428 3.16 7.34 27.53
C PRO A 428 4.15 6.25 27.10
N LEU A 429 3.93 5.67 25.91
CA LEU A 429 4.80 4.65 25.32
C LEU A 429 6.15 5.28 24.94
N THR A 430 6.10 6.42 24.26
CA THR A 430 7.29 7.10 23.76
C THR A 430 8.07 7.77 24.89
N SER A 431 7.41 8.43 25.85
CA SER A 431 8.08 9.11 26.97
C SER A 431 8.93 8.16 27.82
N LYS A 432 8.40 6.97 28.15
CA LYS A 432 9.15 5.96 28.91
C LYS A 432 10.34 5.44 28.10
N MET A 433 10.12 5.13 26.83
CA MET A 433 11.17 4.71 25.91
C MET A 433 12.26 5.76 25.81
N TYR A 434 11.92 7.03 25.59
CA TYR A 434 12.90 8.11 25.46
C TYR A 434 13.68 8.35 26.73
N LEU A 435 13.04 8.40 27.90
CA LEU A 435 13.76 8.55 29.17
C LEU A 435 14.75 7.40 29.39
N ALA A 436 14.36 6.16 29.05
CA ALA A 436 15.24 5.00 29.14
C ALA A 436 16.38 5.08 28.11
N LEU A 437 16.09 5.41 26.85
CA LEU A 437 17.10 5.56 25.81
C LEU A 437 18.06 6.72 26.10
N GLN A 438 17.60 7.83 26.66
CA GLN A 438 18.48 8.94 27.04
C GLN A 438 19.42 8.57 28.20
N LYS A 439 18.96 7.71 29.13
CA LYS A 439 19.70 7.35 30.35
C LYS A 439 20.62 6.13 30.19
N ASP A 440 20.19 5.12 29.42
CA ASP A 440 20.77 3.76 29.42
C ASP A 440 21.28 3.29 28.04
N CYS A 441 21.58 4.22 27.12
CA CYS A 441 22.00 3.96 25.72
C CYS A 441 23.41 3.35 25.54
N THR A 442 23.71 2.23 26.19
CA THR A 442 25.01 1.54 26.01
C THR A 442 24.89 0.11 25.49
N THR A 443 23.68 -0.46 25.37
CA THR A 443 23.54 -1.87 25.00
C THR A 443 22.42 -2.16 24.01
N VAL A 444 22.70 -3.06 23.06
CA VAL A 444 21.75 -3.59 22.07
C VAL A 444 20.48 -4.20 22.71
N PRO A 445 20.55 -4.95 23.82
CA PRO A 445 19.36 -5.50 24.48
C PRO A 445 18.39 -4.44 24.99
N ALA A 446 18.89 -3.27 25.43
CA ALA A 446 18.03 -2.19 25.89
C ALA A 446 17.16 -1.62 24.75
N VAL A 447 17.73 -1.45 23.55
CA VAL A 447 16.96 -1.03 22.37
C VAL A 447 15.98 -2.13 21.94
N ALA A 448 16.43 -3.39 21.91
CA ALA A 448 15.59 -4.51 21.52
C ALA A 448 14.34 -4.64 22.41
N ALA A 449 14.42 -4.26 23.69
CA ALA A 449 13.27 -4.25 24.61
C ALA A 449 12.18 -3.23 24.22
N TYR A 450 12.51 -2.21 23.43
CA TYR A 450 11.57 -1.18 22.97
C TYR A 450 11.19 -1.31 21.48
N ASN A 451 11.52 -2.43 20.82
CA ASN A 451 11.31 -2.58 19.38
C ASN A 451 9.84 -2.33 18.96
N ASP A 452 8.87 -2.82 19.72
CA ASP A 452 7.46 -2.61 19.39
C ASP A 452 7.04 -1.14 19.53
N ALA A 453 7.59 -0.42 20.51
CA ALA A 453 7.34 1.01 20.70
C ALA A 453 7.92 1.86 19.55
N ILE A 454 9.12 1.49 19.09
CA ILE A 454 9.77 2.07 17.92
C ILE A 454 8.90 1.89 16.67
N LEU A 455 8.42 0.67 16.44
CA LEU A 455 7.60 0.34 15.29
C LEU A 455 6.24 1.07 15.31
N VAL A 456 5.64 1.21 16.50
CA VAL A 456 4.41 2.02 16.69
C VAL A 456 4.65 3.49 16.35
N LEU A 457 5.77 4.08 16.77
CA LEU A 457 6.10 5.46 16.44
C LEU A 457 6.22 5.66 14.92
N VAL A 458 6.88 4.74 14.22
CA VAL A 458 6.98 4.77 12.74
C VAL A 458 5.60 4.69 12.10
N LEU A 459 4.70 3.83 12.61
CA LEU A 459 3.33 3.72 12.12
C LEU A 459 2.54 5.04 12.30
N VAL A 460 2.61 5.65 13.48
CA VAL A 460 1.88 6.91 13.76
C VAL A 460 2.42 8.05 12.90
N ASN A 461 3.73 8.21 12.80
CA ASN A 461 4.34 9.22 11.94
C ASN A 461 3.98 9.02 10.46
N TYR A 462 3.82 7.75 10.03
CA TYR A 462 3.40 7.44 8.66
C TYR A 462 2.00 7.97 8.40
N PHE A 463 1.05 7.70 9.30
CA PHE A 463 -0.32 8.22 9.18
C PHE A 463 -0.36 9.76 9.23
N SER A 464 0.36 10.38 10.17
CA SER A 464 0.44 11.84 10.28
C SER A 464 0.97 12.49 8.99
N THR A 465 2.04 11.93 8.41
CA THR A 465 2.67 12.43 7.18
C THR A 465 1.76 12.25 5.97
N ARG A 466 1.21 11.04 5.80
CA ARG A 466 0.41 10.67 4.63
C ARG A 466 -0.85 11.52 4.50
N TRP A 467 -1.52 11.83 5.60
CA TRP A 467 -2.78 12.57 5.57
C TRP A 467 -2.64 14.07 5.31
N LEU A 468 -1.41 14.60 5.27
CA LEU A 468 -1.17 15.93 4.70
C LEU A 468 -1.56 15.98 3.21
N GLY A 469 -1.28 14.90 2.44
CA GLY A 469 -1.48 14.87 0.99
C GLY A 469 -2.94 14.89 0.52
N LEU A 470 -3.92 14.89 1.43
CA LEU A 470 -5.34 14.77 1.10
C LEU A 470 -6.10 16.11 1.07
N VAL A 471 -5.48 17.25 1.38
CA VAL A 471 -6.24 18.48 1.71
C VAL A 471 -5.64 19.75 1.12
N LYS A 472 -6.27 20.34 0.08
CA LYS A 472 -5.87 21.61 -0.57
C LYS A 472 -6.17 22.89 0.24
N VAL A 473 -6.60 22.74 1.49
CA VAL A 473 -7.45 23.72 2.18
C VAL A 473 -6.67 24.82 2.93
N GLU A 474 -5.35 24.72 3.03
CA GLU A 474 -4.54 25.62 3.85
C GLU A 474 -3.87 26.79 3.09
N ARG A 475 -4.12 26.95 1.78
CA ARG A 475 -3.50 28.04 0.99
C ARG A 475 -3.59 29.44 1.61
N PRO A 476 -4.72 29.85 2.24
CA PRO A 476 -4.83 31.19 2.81
C PRO A 476 -4.13 31.37 4.16
N HIS A 477 -3.71 30.29 4.83
CA HIS A 477 -3.49 30.24 6.29
C HIS A 477 -2.05 29.91 6.70
N PHE A 478 -1.05 30.37 5.94
CA PHE A 478 0.32 29.89 6.04
C PHE A 478 1.31 30.87 6.69
N PRO A 479 2.25 30.41 7.55
CA PRO A 479 2.47 29.02 7.99
C PRO A 479 1.34 28.47 8.87
N ALA A 480 0.94 27.23 8.59
CA ALA A 480 -0.13 26.57 9.34
C ALA A 480 0.41 25.75 10.52
N LEU A 481 -0.38 25.63 11.59
CA LEU A 481 -0.07 24.74 12.72
C LEU A 481 0.15 23.29 12.26
N ARG A 482 -0.62 22.87 11.26
CA ARG A 482 -0.50 21.57 10.61
C ARG A 482 0.83 21.37 9.89
N PHE A 483 1.32 22.40 9.21
CA PHE A 483 2.59 22.36 8.51
C PHE A 483 3.77 22.22 9.48
N ALA A 484 3.73 22.97 10.59
CA ALA A 484 4.74 22.84 11.63
C ALA A 484 4.80 21.41 12.21
N HIS A 485 3.64 20.82 12.49
CA HIS A 485 3.56 19.42 12.89
C HIS A 485 4.15 18.51 11.80
N TYR A 486 3.71 18.62 10.56
CA TYR A 486 4.17 17.79 9.45
C TYR A 486 5.69 17.84 9.21
N VAL A 487 6.29 19.04 9.12
CA VAL A 487 7.74 19.17 8.89
C VAL A 487 8.51 18.56 10.06
N SER A 488 8.07 18.82 11.29
CA SER A 488 8.68 18.22 12.46
C SER A 488 8.50 16.69 12.53
N THR A 489 7.39 16.14 12.02
CA THR A 489 7.16 14.69 11.86
C THR A 489 8.14 14.12 10.86
N LEU A 490 8.25 14.71 9.66
CA LEU A 490 9.21 14.26 8.65
C LEU A 490 10.64 14.25 9.20
N MET A 491 11.04 15.28 9.95
CA MET A 491 12.38 15.36 10.55
C MET A 491 12.54 14.29 11.64
N SER A 492 11.64 14.26 12.62
CA SER A 492 11.77 13.36 13.78
C SER A 492 11.57 11.87 13.47
N THR A 493 10.99 11.47 12.32
CA THR A 493 10.77 10.04 12.01
C THR A 493 12.05 9.19 12.12
N PHE A 494 13.16 9.64 11.53
CA PHE A 494 14.40 8.84 11.46
C PHE A 494 15.54 9.38 12.31
N ASN A 495 15.50 10.65 12.72
CA ASN A 495 16.62 11.31 13.39
C ASN A 495 17.07 10.60 14.66
N TRP A 496 16.12 10.08 15.45
CA TRP A 496 16.48 9.34 16.65
C TRP A 496 17.00 7.92 16.37
N ILE A 497 16.55 7.27 15.28
CA ILE A 497 17.08 5.96 14.88
C ILE A 497 18.55 6.12 14.45
N GLU A 498 18.84 7.16 13.68
CA GLU A 498 20.20 7.54 13.30
C GLU A 498 21.07 7.87 14.53
N GLU A 499 20.55 8.63 15.49
CA GLU A 499 21.28 8.95 16.72
C GLU A 499 21.58 7.69 17.55
N LEU A 500 20.64 6.76 17.66
CA LEU A 500 20.87 5.47 18.31
C LEU A 500 21.92 4.64 17.57
N ASP A 501 21.86 4.63 16.25
CA ASP A 501 22.82 3.93 15.41
C ASP A 501 24.23 4.50 15.56
N PHE A 502 24.35 5.83 15.62
CA PHE A 502 25.61 6.51 15.85
C PHE A 502 26.21 6.13 17.22
N ARG A 503 25.38 6.13 18.27
CA ARG A 503 25.82 5.79 19.64
C ARG A 503 26.20 4.32 19.81
N LEU A 504 25.45 3.40 19.22
CA LEU A 504 25.60 1.95 19.48
C LEU A 504 26.44 1.23 18.42
N PHE A 505 26.48 1.76 17.21
CA PHE A 505 27.04 1.08 16.04
C PHE A 505 27.88 2.02 15.14
N ASP A 506 28.33 3.16 15.66
CA ASP A 506 29.16 4.16 14.95
C ASP A 506 28.55 4.56 13.58
N GLY A 507 27.22 4.59 13.54
CA GLY A 507 26.45 4.98 12.38
C GLY A 507 26.37 3.91 11.29
N SER A 508 26.81 2.66 11.52
CA SER A 508 26.88 1.61 10.48
C SER A 508 25.55 1.19 9.82
N GLY A 509 24.41 1.61 10.36
CA GLY A 509 23.06 1.25 9.95
C GLY A 509 22.52 -0.02 10.61
N ALA A 510 23.28 -0.63 11.53
CA ALA A 510 22.94 -1.90 12.16
C ALA A 510 21.69 -1.82 13.07
N ILE A 511 21.34 -0.63 13.59
CA ILE A 511 20.12 -0.43 14.37
C ILE A 511 18.88 -0.80 13.57
N TYR A 512 18.86 -0.51 12.27
CA TYR A 512 17.71 -0.77 11.42
C TYR A 512 17.58 -2.26 11.18
N ALA A 513 18.69 -2.98 10.99
CA ALA A 513 18.66 -4.44 10.93
C ALA A 513 18.15 -5.05 12.24
N LEU A 514 18.50 -4.47 13.40
CA LEU A 514 18.01 -4.89 14.70
C LEU A 514 16.50 -4.66 14.85
N VAL A 515 16.02 -3.46 14.52
CA VAL A 515 14.61 -3.06 14.64
C VAL A 515 13.74 -3.82 13.66
N LEU A 516 14.13 -3.84 12.38
CA LEU A 516 13.39 -4.48 11.30
C LEU A 516 13.54 -6.00 11.32
N GLY A 517 14.70 -6.54 11.65
CA GLY A 517 14.94 -7.98 11.74
C GLY A 517 14.10 -8.65 12.83
N ASN A 518 13.80 -7.90 13.89
CA ASN A 518 12.85 -8.30 14.93
C ASN A 518 11.41 -7.87 14.65
N SER A 519 11.17 -7.10 13.58
CA SER A 519 9.82 -6.72 13.18
C SER A 519 9.07 -7.95 12.73
N LYS A 520 8.08 -8.31 13.55
CA LYS A 520 7.12 -9.34 13.20
C LYS A 520 6.11 -8.85 12.18
N ASN A 521 6.15 -7.58 11.76
CA ASN A 521 5.03 -6.83 11.16
C ASN A 521 5.27 -6.30 9.74
N PHE A 522 4.18 -5.94 9.05
CA PHE A 522 4.21 -5.26 7.75
C PHE A 522 4.77 -3.83 7.83
N LEU A 523 4.91 -3.29 9.05
CA LEU A 523 5.36 -1.92 9.35
C LEU A 523 6.69 -1.52 8.70
N PHE A 524 7.58 -2.48 8.40
CA PHE A 524 8.83 -2.15 7.71
C PHE A 524 8.56 -1.46 6.36
N LEU A 525 7.48 -1.84 5.65
CA LEU A 525 7.16 -1.20 4.37
C LEU A 525 6.72 0.24 4.55
N GLN A 526 5.95 0.55 5.60
CA GLN A 526 5.53 1.93 5.91
C GLN A 526 6.74 2.81 6.20
N MET A 527 7.77 2.27 6.87
CA MET A 527 9.05 2.93 7.06
C MET A 527 9.69 3.32 5.72
N TYR A 528 9.79 2.38 4.78
CA TYR A 528 10.32 2.66 3.44
C TYR A 528 9.44 3.66 2.66
N LEU A 529 8.11 3.58 2.76
CA LEU A 529 7.19 4.52 2.12
C LEU A 529 7.33 5.95 2.67
N GLN A 530 7.71 6.13 3.94
CA GLN A 530 8.03 7.46 4.47
C GLN A 530 9.27 8.08 3.82
N LEU A 531 10.25 7.27 3.42
CA LEU A 531 11.44 7.77 2.72
C LEU A 531 11.08 8.44 1.39
N THR A 532 10.09 7.92 0.67
CA THR A 532 9.63 8.57 -0.58
C THR A 532 8.95 9.91 -0.32
N HIS A 533 8.16 10.05 0.75
CA HIS A 533 7.59 11.34 1.14
C HIS A 533 8.68 12.37 1.46
N GLN A 534 9.71 11.96 2.21
CA GLN A 534 10.88 12.80 2.50
C GLN A 534 11.66 13.17 1.23
N ALA A 535 11.85 12.22 0.31
CA ALA A 535 12.56 12.47 -0.94
C ALA A 535 11.82 13.49 -1.82
N VAL A 536 10.49 13.36 -1.97
CA VAL A 536 9.67 14.36 -2.70
C VAL A 536 9.76 15.72 -2.02
N PHE A 537 9.68 15.76 -0.69
CA PHE A 537 9.84 17.01 0.07
C PHE A 537 11.19 17.69 -0.18
N LEU A 538 12.29 16.93 -0.19
CA LEU A 538 13.62 17.47 -0.50
C LEU A 538 13.75 17.98 -1.93
N VAL A 539 13.13 17.30 -2.90
CA VAL A 539 13.11 17.76 -4.30
C VAL A 539 12.41 19.11 -4.42
N VAL A 540 11.27 19.28 -3.75
CA VAL A 540 10.54 20.55 -3.75
C VAL A 540 11.39 21.64 -3.07
N LEU A 541 11.93 21.38 -1.88
CA LEU A 541 12.80 22.34 -1.19
C LEU A 541 14.04 22.73 -2.02
N ALA A 542 14.56 21.82 -2.84
CA ALA A 542 15.70 22.10 -3.70
C ALA A 542 15.44 23.21 -4.73
N GLN A 543 14.17 23.48 -5.08
CA GLN A 543 13.76 24.54 -6.01
C GLN A 543 13.84 25.94 -5.40
N PHE A 544 13.73 26.05 -4.07
CA PHE A 544 13.57 27.33 -3.35
C PHE A 544 14.83 27.80 -2.65
N ARG A 545 16.01 27.40 -3.14
CA ARG A 545 17.30 27.73 -2.51
C ARG A 545 17.63 29.21 -2.65
N SER A 546 17.27 30.00 -1.64
CA SER A 546 17.73 31.37 -1.48
C SER A 546 18.58 31.49 -0.21
N PRO A 547 19.75 32.16 -0.24
CA PRO A 547 20.52 32.49 0.98
C PRO A 547 19.76 33.41 1.95
N LEU A 548 18.65 34.01 1.50
CA LEU A 548 17.81 34.90 2.29
C LEU A 548 16.56 34.20 2.84
N SER A 549 16.38 32.89 2.68
CA SER A 549 15.17 32.19 3.16
C SER A 549 15.45 31.40 4.45
N HIS A 550 14.45 31.29 5.33
CA HIS A 550 14.50 30.37 6.48
C HIS A 550 14.74 28.88 6.10
N LEU A 551 14.50 28.51 4.84
CA LEU A 551 14.78 27.19 4.26
C LEU A 551 16.19 27.06 3.66
N HIS A 552 17.05 28.09 3.79
CA HIS A 552 18.41 28.04 3.26
C HIS A 552 19.22 26.88 3.85
N HIS A 553 19.06 26.64 5.15
CA HIS A 553 19.56 25.43 5.76
C HIS A 553 18.64 24.28 5.36
N ARG A 554 19.15 23.37 4.53
CA ARG A 554 18.51 22.07 4.31
C ARG A 554 18.28 21.46 5.70
N PRO A 555 17.03 21.23 6.11
CA PRO A 555 16.79 20.46 7.32
C PRO A 555 17.61 19.18 7.21
N ARG A 556 18.26 18.75 8.30
CA ARG A 556 18.90 17.43 8.37
C ARG A 556 17.83 16.34 8.29
N LEU A 557 17.30 16.13 7.08
CA LEU A 557 16.58 14.94 6.72
C LEU A 557 17.64 13.93 6.37
N HIS A 558 17.97 13.10 7.36
CA HIS A 558 18.76 11.91 7.12
C HIS A 558 17.90 11.00 6.22
N LEU A 559 18.01 11.13 4.89
CA LEU A 559 17.73 9.97 4.06
C LEU A 559 18.80 8.97 4.49
N PRO A 560 18.44 7.90 5.21
CA PRO A 560 19.45 7.08 5.82
C PRO A 560 20.09 6.26 4.71
N LEU A 561 21.16 6.79 4.11
CA LEU A 561 21.90 6.21 2.98
C LEU A 561 22.31 4.75 3.27
N ARG A 562 22.45 4.40 4.55
CA ARG A 562 22.82 3.07 5.05
C ARG A 562 21.63 2.10 5.25
N THR A 563 20.37 2.59 5.30
CA THR A 563 19.16 1.74 5.30
C THR A 563 18.84 1.10 3.95
N ARG A 564 19.48 1.59 2.87
CA ARG A 564 19.07 1.30 1.49
C ARG A 564 19.31 -0.13 1.05
N ARG A 565 20.11 -0.94 1.75
CA ARG A 565 20.41 -2.31 1.32
C ARG A 565 20.52 -3.29 2.48
N LEU A 566 19.60 -3.19 3.44
CA LEU A 566 19.49 -4.19 4.49
C LEU A 566 18.96 -5.49 3.89
N GLU A 567 19.85 -6.45 3.69
CA GLU A 567 19.43 -7.81 3.39
C GLU A 567 18.72 -8.41 4.63
N PRO A 568 17.62 -9.16 4.45
CA PRO A 568 17.01 -9.56 3.17
C PRO A 568 15.95 -8.59 2.63
N PHE A 569 15.66 -7.48 3.31
CA PHE A 569 14.54 -6.58 2.91
C PHE A 569 14.70 -5.97 1.53
N CYS A 570 15.92 -5.65 1.10
CA CYS A 570 16.18 -5.15 -0.26
C CYS A 570 15.91 -6.18 -1.37
N LEU A 571 15.74 -7.46 -1.04
CA LEU A 571 15.31 -8.51 -1.98
C LEU A 571 13.80 -8.51 -2.21
N ILE A 572 13.04 -7.79 -1.37
CA ILE A 572 11.59 -7.62 -1.52
C ILE A 572 11.35 -6.60 -2.64
N PRO A 573 10.60 -6.95 -3.72
CA PRO A 573 10.40 -6.07 -4.87
C PRO A 573 9.92 -4.67 -4.50
N ALA A 574 8.92 -4.55 -3.62
CA ALA A 574 8.40 -3.24 -3.22
C ALA A 574 9.44 -2.36 -2.53
N VAL A 575 10.30 -2.95 -1.68
CA VAL A 575 11.37 -2.22 -1.02
C VAL A 575 12.43 -1.79 -2.03
N ALA A 576 12.83 -2.69 -2.94
CA ALA A 576 13.77 -2.38 -4.01
C ALA A 576 13.26 -1.24 -4.91
N ASP A 577 11.99 -1.29 -5.30
CA ASP A 577 11.36 -0.28 -6.14
C ASP A 577 11.27 1.08 -5.42
N ILE A 578 10.85 1.10 -4.14
CA ILE A 578 10.84 2.31 -3.32
C ILE A 578 12.23 2.94 -3.26
N LEU A 579 13.26 2.13 -3.01
CA LEU A 579 14.63 2.60 -2.91
C LEU A 579 15.15 3.14 -4.24
N ALA A 580 14.85 2.51 -5.35
CA ALA A 580 15.21 3.01 -6.68
C ALA A 580 14.56 4.38 -6.95
N VAL A 581 13.31 4.59 -6.55
CA VAL A 581 12.65 5.89 -6.65
C VAL A 581 13.31 6.91 -5.72
N VAL A 582 13.56 6.56 -4.45
CA VAL A 582 14.21 7.45 -3.48
C VAL A 582 15.61 7.89 -3.95
N GLU A 583 16.41 6.96 -4.47
CA GLU A 583 17.74 7.23 -5.03
C GLU A 583 17.67 8.22 -6.20
N ALA A 584 16.75 7.99 -7.15
CA ALA A 584 16.55 8.88 -8.29
C ALA A 584 16.09 10.29 -7.87
N LEU A 585 15.16 10.38 -6.91
CA LEU A 585 14.67 11.66 -6.39
C LEU A 585 15.76 12.42 -5.62
N GLU A 586 16.59 11.73 -4.85
CA GLU A 586 17.70 12.36 -4.13
C GLU A 586 18.77 12.87 -5.10
N GLU A 587 19.17 12.07 -6.09
CA GLU A 587 20.10 12.49 -7.13
C GLU A 587 19.57 13.73 -7.88
N PHE A 588 18.27 13.73 -8.17
CA PHE A 588 17.56 14.87 -8.75
C PHE A 588 17.61 16.10 -7.83
N ALA A 589 17.38 15.95 -6.52
CA ALA A 589 17.48 17.06 -5.56
C ALA A 589 18.90 17.63 -5.40
N LEU A 590 19.95 16.80 -5.56
CA LEU A 590 21.35 17.21 -5.36
C LEU A 590 21.96 17.90 -6.59
N SER A 591 21.51 17.57 -7.81
CA SER A 591 22.18 17.90 -9.08
C SER A 591 21.98 19.33 -9.64
N THR A 592 21.35 20.26 -8.90
CA THR A 592 21.10 21.72 -9.11
C THR A 592 21.67 22.48 -10.34
N PRO A 593 20.92 23.43 -10.96
CA PRO A 593 19.65 24.02 -10.52
C PRO A 593 18.47 23.58 -11.37
N ILE A 594 17.51 22.92 -10.74
CA ILE A 594 16.17 22.83 -11.32
C ILE A 594 15.49 24.16 -10.97
N LEU A 595 14.94 24.78 -12.01
CA LEU A 595 14.14 26.01 -11.99
C LEU A 595 12.84 25.66 -12.69
N ALA A 596 12.11 24.66 -12.18
CA ALA A 596 10.74 24.50 -12.62
C ALA A 596 10.04 25.85 -12.36
N ASP A 597 9.31 26.38 -13.34
CA ASP A 597 8.64 27.67 -13.15
C ASP A 597 7.37 27.48 -12.29
N ASP A 598 6.84 26.26 -12.24
CA ASP A 598 5.61 25.90 -11.55
C ASP A 598 5.62 24.42 -11.07
N PRO A 599 4.68 24.00 -10.21
CA PRO A 599 4.63 22.63 -9.69
C PRO A 599 4.30 21.57 -10.76
N ASP A 600 3.65 21.93 -11.87
CA ASP A 600 3.33 20.98 -12.95
C ASP A 600 4.60 20.63 -13.73
N GLU A 601 5.45 21.61 -14.03
CA GLU A 601 6.78 21.37 -14.62
C GLU A 601 7.66 20.51 -13.71
N LEU A 602 7.61 20.74 -12.39
CA LEU A 602 8.33 19.88 -11.44
C LEU A 602 7.79 18.45 -11.49
N LEU A 603 6.47 18.27 -11.53
CA LEU A 603 5.85 16.95 -11.59
C LEU A 603 6.20 16.20 -12.89
N ASP A 604 6.26 16.90 -14.02
CA ASP A 604 6.74 16.33 -15.28
C ASP A 604 8.22 15.93 -15.19
N ALA A 605 9.05 16.74 -14.56
CA ALA A 605 10.45 16.40 -14.31
C ALA A 605 10.58 15.15 -13.42
N LEU A 606 9.78 15.05 -12.35
CA LEU A 606 9.72 13.88 -11.48
C LEU A 606 9.34 12.61 -12.25
N GLN A 607 8.34 12.69 -13.12
CA GLN A 607 7.91 11.57 -13.98
C GLN A 607 8.99 11.11 -14.97
N THR A 608 9.89 12.01 -15.36
CA THR A 608 10.97 11.69 -16.31
C THR A 608 12.25 11.20 -15.63
N CYS A 609 12.49 11.58 -14.37
CA CYS A 609 13.70 11.18 -13.64
C CYS A 609 13.62 9.75 -13.10
N VAL A 610 12.41 9.21 -12.90
CA VAL A 610 12.17 7.84 -12.44
C VAL A 610 11.70 6.98 -13.62
N GLU A 611 11.99 5.68 -13.62
CA GLU A 611 11.42 4.75 -14.60
C GLU A 611 9.87 4.84 -14.60
N PRO A 612 9.19 4.99 -15.75
CA PRO A 612 7.75 5.25 -15.78
C PRO A 612 6.88 4.21 -15.06
N LEU A 613 7.25 2.92 -15.13
CA LEU A 613 6.50 1.86 -14.46
C LEU A 613 6.67 1.91 -12.93
N LEU A 614 7.90 2.18 -12.46
CA LEU A 614 8.20 2.38 -11.04
C LEU A 614 7.48 3.62 -10.50
N TRP A 615 7.53 4.74 -11.22
CA TRP A 615 6.83 5.96 -10.83
C TRP A 615 5.32 5.74 -10.71
N GLN A 616 4.73 5.04 -11.69
CA GLN A 616 3.30 4.70 -11.65
C GLN A 616 2.97 3.83 -10.43
N ALA A 617 3.74 2.77 -10.18
CA ALA A 617 3.51 1.89 -9.03
C ALA A 617 3.63 2.64 -7.70
N MET A 618 4.68 3.46 -7.53
CA MET A 618 4.89 4.27 -6.33
C MET A 618 3.78 5.30 -6.14
N THR A 619 3.37 5.97 -7.21
CA THR A 619 2.26 6.94 -7.17
C THR A 619 0.98 6.30 -6.65
N LEU A 620 0.66 5.09 -7.12
CA LEU A 620 -0.51 4.35 -6.66
C LEU A 620 -0.36 3.89 -5.19
N MET A 621 0.82 3.44 -4.78
CA MET A 621 1.04 3.00 -3.39
C MET A 621 0.99 4.16 -2.38
N LEU A 622 1.56 5.31 -2.72
CA LEU A 622 1.72 6.46 -1.80
C LEU A 622 0.54 7.44 -1.86
N PHE A 623 0.07 7.76 -3.06
CA PHE A 623 -0.92 8.82 -3.28
C PHE A 623 -2.25 8.28 -3.83
N GLY A 624 -2.27 7.04 -4.31
CA GLY A 624 -3.45 6.38 -4.85
C GLY A 624 -3.80 6.83 -6.27
N LEU A 625 -3.62 8.10 -6.61
CA LEU A 625 -3.75 8.67 -7.95
C LEU A 625 -2.65 9.69 -8.21
N LEU A 626 -2.36 9.90 -9.49
CA LEU A 626 -1.47 10.97 -9.93
C LEU A 626 -2.00 12.35 -9.53
N ALA A 627 -3.31 12.56 -9.53
CA ALA A 627 -3.91 13.84 -9.10
C ALA A 627 -3.64 14.16 -7.62
N THR A 628 -3.66 13.15 -6.75
CA THR A 628 -3.32 13.33 -5.33
C THR A 628 -1.83 13.62 -5.16
N CYS A 629 -0.96 12.95 -5.95
CA CYS A 629 0.47 13.25 -5.97
C CYS A 629 0.73 14.70 -6.43
N ALA A 630 0.08 15.12 -7.52
CA ALA A 630 0.15 16.50 -8.03
C ALA A 630 -0.30 17.50 -6.96
N SER A 631 -1.43 17.24 -6.28
CA SER A 631 -1.91 18.06 -5.17
C SER A 631 -0.91 18.15 -4.02
N TYR A 632 -0.25 17.05 -3.67
CA TYR A 632 0.78 17.04 -2.64
C TYR A 632 2.01 17.87 -3.04
N VAL A 633 2.51 17.70 -4.27
CA VAL A 633 3.63 18.50 -4.80
C VAL A 633 3.26 19.98 -4.87
N GLU A 634 2.07 20.30 -5.37
CA GLU A 634 1.53 21.65 -5.43
C GLU A 634 1.45 22.29 -4.04
N GLN A 635 0.98 21.56 -3.03
CA GLN A 635 0.99 22.05 -1.65
C GLN A 635 2.41 22.35 -1.20
N LEU A 636 3.33 21.39 -1.27
CA LEU A 636 4.73 21.61 -0.88
C LEU A 636 5.37 22.80 -1.61
N TRP A 637 5.06 22.97 -2.90
CA TRP A 637 5.54 24.08 -3.71
C TRP A 637 5.05 25.43 -3.19
N GLN A 638 3.74 25.57 -2.96
CA GLN A 638 3.14 26.79 -2.42
C GLN A 638 3.70 27.13 -1.03
N LEU A 639 3.86 26.10 -0.18
CA LEU A 639 4.43 26.25 1.15
C LEU A 639 5.87 26.78 1.05
N ALA A 640 6.68 26.23 0.14
CA ALA A 640 8.06 26.67 -0.05
C ALA A 640 8.18 28.06 -0.71
N MET A 641 7.28 28.40 -1.65
CA MET A 641 7.16 29.76 -2.21
C MET A 641 6.91 30.81 -1.14
N GLN A 642 5.96 30.55 -0.24
CA GLN A 642 5.61 31.50 0.82
C GLN A 642 6.79 31.72 1.78
N VAL A 643 7.48 30.66 2.20
CA VAL A 643 8.70 30.81 3.03
C VAL A 643 9.82 31.54 2.29
N GLN A 644 9.97 31.34 0.98
CA GLN A 644 10.96 32.07 0.20
C GLN A 644 10.59 33.57 0.08
N SER A 645 9.31 33.88 -0.17
CA SER A 645 8.82 35.25 -0.36
C SER A 645 8.94 36.12 0.89
N ASN A 646 8.81 35.51 2.07
CA ASN A 646 8.99 36.18 3.37
C ASN A 646 10.46 36.34 3.78
N GLY A 647 11.40 35.79 3.01
CA GLY A 647 12.83 35.95 3.26
C GLY A 647 13.27 35.51 4.66
N THR A 648 13.83 36.45 5.43
CA THR A 648 14.27 36.28 6.82
C THR A 648 13.29 36.85 7.84
N ASP A 649 12.13 37.34 7.40
CA ASP A 649 11.12 37.90 8.27
C ASP A 649 10.42 36.79 9.05
N GLU A 650 10.04 37.09 10.29
CA GLU A 650 9.44 36.11 11.18
C GLU A 650 8.08 35.61 10.66
N LEU A 651 7.99 34.30 10.45
CA LEU A 651 6.76 33.64 10.02
C LEU A 651 5.95 33.21 11.24
N TYR A 652 4.92 33.97 11.59
CA TYR A 652 4.04 33.65 12.72
C TYR A 652 2.97 32.63 12.32
N ILE A 653 2.86 31.54 13.07
CA ILE A 653 1.76 30.57 13.01
C ILE A 653 0.62 31.03 13.92
N THR A 654 0.97 31.50 15.13
CA THR A 654 0.07 32.20 16.05
C THR A 654 0.82 33.39 16.63
N LYS A 655 0.19 34.19 17.50
CA LYS A 655 0.84 35.33 18.18
C LYS A 655 2.14 34.93 18.89
N ASP A 656 2.20 33.71 19.43
CA ASP A 656 3.31 33.23 20.26
C ASP A 656 4.15 32.14 19.58
N LEU A 657 3.68 31.57 18.48
CA LEU A 657 4.37 30.49 17.76
C LEU A 657 4.89 31.01 16.42
N ARG A 658 6.21 30.95 16.23
CA ARG A 658 6.89 31.31 14.98
C ARG A 658 7.59 30.11 14.34
N LEU A 659 7.49 30.04 13.02
CA LEU A 659 8.20 29.09 12.18
C LEU A 659 9.49 29.74 11.65
N ASP A 660 10.55 29.68 12.44
CA ASP A 660 11.86 30.21 12.05
C ASP A 660 12.91 29.09 11.92
N THR A 661 14.13 29.47 11.56
CA THR A 661 15.26 28.54 11.49
C THR A 661 15.56 27.89 12.86
N ALA A 662 15.26 28.57 13.97
CA ALA A 662 15.48 28.01 15.32
C ALA A 662 14.45 26.90 15.63
N PHE A 663 13.19 27.09 15.26
CA PHE A 663 12.14 26.08 15.33
C PHE A 663 12.56 24.83 14.57
N LEU A 664 12.96 24.96 13.30
CA LEU A 664 13.40 23.81 12.50
C LEU A 664 14.60 23.10 13.15
N ARG A 665 15.61 23.85 13.61
CA ARG A 665 16.79 23.29 14.30
C ARG A 665 16.44 22.52 15.58
N ASN A 666 15.41 22.94 16.32
CA ASN A 666 14.97 22.21 17.51
C ASN A 666 14.53 20.77 17.19
N PHE A 667 14.01 20.53 15.98
CA PHE A 667 13.53 19.21 15.57
C PHE A 667 14.55 18.39 14.75
N GLU A 668 15.71 18.96 14.41
CA GLU A 668 16.79 18.21 13.73
C GLU A 668 17.35 17.07 14.58
N THR A 669 17.27 17.20 15.91
CA THR A 669 17.74 16.17 16.86
C THR A 669 16.64 15.75 17.84
N SER A 670 15.43 16.25 17.64
CA SER A 670 14.29 15.88 18.49
C SER A 670 13.84 14.46 18.20
N PHE A 671 13.52 13.78 19.28
CA PHE A 671 12.90 12.46 19.27
C PHE A 671 11.41 12.52 18.94
N GLU A 672 10.77 13.64 19.26
CA GLU A 672 9.33 13.85 19.05
C GLU A 672 9.08 14.99 18.06
N PRO A 673 8.03 14.87 17.22
CA PRO A 673 7.55 16.00 16.45
C PRO A 673 7.01 17.09 17.37
N PHE A 674 6.81 18.28 16.80
CA PHE A 674 6.11 19.38 17.42
C PHE A 674 4.72 18.92 17.90
N ARG A 675 4.48 19.08 19.20
CA ARG A 675 3.17 18.88 19.83
C ARG A 675 2.56 20.22 20.17
N PHE A 676 1.25 20.31 19.95
CA PHE A 676 0.43 21.46 20.32
C PHE A 676 -0.67 21.00 21.28
N SER A 677 -1.28 21.93 22.02
CA SER A 677 -2.44 21.68 22.87
C SER A 677 -3.75 21.85 22.08
N GLN A 678 -4.85 21.37 22.66
CA GLN A 678 -6.19 21.66 22.14
C GLN A 678 -6.43 23.18 22.10
N ASP A 679 -6.09 23.90 23.18
CA ASP A 679 -6.23 25.35 23.26
C ASP A 679 -5.48 26.08 22.13
N LEU A 680 -4.28 25.62 21.77
CA LEU A 680 -3.51 26.21 20.67
C LEU A 680 -4.14 25.93 19.31
N ALA A 681 -4.74 24.76 19.12
CA ALA A 681 -5.49 24.44 17.91
C ALA A 681 -6.74 25.32 17.79
N GLU A 682 -7.50 25.48 18.87
CA GLU A 682 -8.68 26.35 18.93
C GLU A 682 -8.31 27.82 18.68
N GLN A 683 -7.23 28.30 19.30
CA GLN A 683 -6.68 29.63 19.07
C GLN A 683 -6.28 29.83 17.60
N TYR A 684 -5.62 28.85 16.98
CA TYR A 684 -5.24 28.93 15.58
C TYR A 684 -6.46 29.04 14.64
N ILE A 685 -7.54 28.31 14.91
CA ILE A 685 -8.79 28.43 14.14
C ILE A 685 -9.34 29.86 14.25
N HIS A 686 -9.51 30.37 15.46
CA HIS A 686 -10.11 31.68 15.71
C HIS A 686 -9.24 32.86 15.23
N ASP A 687 -7.94 32.82 15.50
CA ASP A 687 -7.05 33.97 15.26
C ASP A 687 -6.49 34.01 13.83
N VAL A 688 -6.50 32.89 13.09
CA VAL A 688 -5.84 32.77 11.78
C VAL A 688 -6.76 32.25 10.70
N VAL A 689 -7.51 31.17 10.97
CA VAL A 689 -8.35 30.53 9.93
C VAL A 689 -9.62 31.34 9.65
N ASP A 690 -10.40 31.64 10.69
CA ASP A 690 -11.68 32.35 10.52
C ASP A 690 -11.52 33.74 9.86
N PRO A 691 -10.53 34.59 10.25
CA PRO A 691 -10.35 35.90 9.62
C PRO A 691 -9.93 35.81 8.15
N ALA A 692 -9.09 34.83 7.80
CA ALA A 692 -8.65 34.65 6.42
C ALA A 692 -9.77 34.13 5.52
N MET A 693 -10.67 33.29 6.05
CA MET A 693 -11.87 32.86 5.33
C MET A 693 -12.82 34.04 5.07
N ALA A 694 -13.04 34.93 6.04
CA ALA A 694 -13.85 36.12 5.86
C ALA A 694 -13.32 37.03 4.74
N LEU A 695 -12.00 37.21 4.66
CA LEU A 695 -11.37 38.03 3.60
C LEU A 695 -11.52 37.43 2.20
N LEU A 696 -11.56 36.10 2.07
CA LEU A 696 -11.78 35.44 0.78
C LEU A 696 -13.22 35.59 0.30
N GLU A 697 -14.20 35.48 1.20
CA GLU A 697 -15.61 35.69 0.90
C GLU A 697 -15.87 37.14 0.47
N GLU A 698 -15.21 38.11 1.09
CA GLU A 698 -15.28 39.53 0.68
C GLU A 698 -14.62 39.80 -0.68
N GLY A 699 -13.52 39.11 -1.01
CA GLY A 699 -12.83 39.23 -2.30
C GLY A 699 -13.66 38.69 -3.48
N GLU A 700 -14.26 37.50 -3.33
CA GLU A 700 -15.11 36.89 -4.36
C GLU A 700 -16.42 37.67 -4.59
N ALA A 701 -16.96 38.31 -3.56
CA ALA A 701 -18.12 39.19 -3.67
C ALA A 701 -17.81 40.51 -4.42
N SER A 702 -16.55 40.96 -4.42
CA SER A 702 -16.14 42.18 -5.13
C SER A 702 -15.83 41.95 -6.61
N ASP A 703 -15.39 40.74 -6.99
CA ASP A 703 -15.14 40.36 -8.40
C ASP A 703 -16.43 39.96 -9.16
N THR A 704 -17.57 39.87 -8.46
CA THR A 704 -18.90 39.57 -9.02
C THR A 704 -19.83 40.78 -9.10
N LEU A 705 -19.36 41.98 -8.72
CA LEU A 705 -20.01 43.29 -8.90
C LEU A 705 -19.28 44.11 -9.97
#